data_AF-A0A2E8CSH7-F1
#
_entry.id   AF-A0A2E8CSH7-F1
#
_cell.length_a   1.000
_cell.length_b   1.000
_cell.length_c   1.000
_cell.angle_alpha   90.00
_cell.angle_beta   90.00
_cell.angle_gamma   90.00
#
_symmetry.space_group_name_H-M   'P 1'
#
loop_
_entity.id
_entity.type
_entity.pdbx_description
1 polymer ?
#
loop_
_entity_poly.entity_id
_entity_poly.type
_entity_poly.pdbx_seq_one_letter_code
_entity_poly.pdbx_strand_id
1 'polypeptide(L)'
;MKTQTPLFCRNRNQGYATVAIVAAVAMILISMMTYSLVGNLTSLESQVGAQIKQDYSQKEDAVLSALLHVVPNKAIGAMQQGSAANADNYTWEKIFEEAINLANAEQAADATIISSLTLGDAITANTGDTNFDSMSDFVGAAESLTWDNSTGNLVNGGNWYEYRMLINDDLKDGIPAPLRCDYDYYLLDKEYPLITFEKLHVYNYNSFDPLYYKGLNANTDSFPLYNLYEYPDVKLGYKRPGDNFVAKRNWWTFALTFGEHNSDATGVPPTTKNYVLSIYEVPSQLPISASTSMSVGQFSDGGAWENVSLQGGLYADSILTQGTVALSEGSISARKSVSLGDSTSVGGNTLSATFDALGDREERALLSESDFYDASVAGNVGKVAFIPINPGYDFLKLASDGLDNERISPTGWNEYCRGAEQARMRVEIREMFDVDDQVPVSFRFHYFTNSNSREYIDYTRGINWPSEIESGGGLFPFQTDTLENGRNVLVVNVNRMADFLDTIPNAAGSSVNNSLYLYPNSDEATVIAPSIPSLETDLAVTLRGGKDLTAFTTGFSILTDMRLYIAESLNDVAATPPVNSNLPAGSDYYPPLSIFTPEKRFGEVGVVNTPVNLRGQISSLKTSASDTFNPLELMGADDTRVDTDLMNAELVHLNSPAELPPIHLMNWLITIEEIH
;
A
#
# COMPACT_ATOMS: atom_id res chain seq x y z
N MET A 1 -73.70 -39.87 98.76
CA MET A 1 -74.07 -39.90 97.33
C MET A 1 -74.87 -38.64 97.03
N LYS A 2 -74.67 -37.83 95.99
CA LYS A 2 -73.74 -37.81 94.85
C LYS A 2 -73.73 -36.35 94.36
N THR A 3 -72.54 -35.77 94.24
CA THR A 3 -72.02 -34.82 93.23
C THR A 3 -72.98 -34.08 92.28
N GLN A 4 -72.72 -32.77 92.07
CA GLN A 4 -72.24 -32.26 90.76
C GLN A 4 -71.78 -30.79 90.80
N THR A 5 -70.65 -30.53 90.15
CA THR A 5 -70.01 -29.23 89.85
C THR A 5 -70.15 -28.96 88.34
N PRO A 6 -70.34 -27.73 87.84
CA PRO A 6 -70.49 -27.48 86.42
C PRO A 6 -69.15 -27.20 85.71
N LEU A 7 -69.01 -27.76 84.51
CA LEU A 7 -67.90 -27.59 83.57
C LEU A 7 -68.16 -26.40 82.62
N PHE A 8 -67.21 -25.47 82.53
CA PHE A 8 -67.17 -24.42 81.51
C PHE A 8 -66.76 -25.00 80.15
N CYS A 9 -67.59 -24.82 79.12
CA CYS A 9 -67.19 -25.00 77.72
C CYS A 9 -66.59 -23.70 77.17
N ARG A 10 -65.36 -23.82 76.66
CA ARG A 10 -64.57 -22.75 76.03
C ARG A 10 -64.79 -22.81 74.51
N ASN A 11 -65.51 -21.85 73.94
CA ASN A 11 -65.64 -21.70 72.47
C ASN A 11 -64.30 -21.26 71.87
N ARG A 12 -63.83 -22.00 70.86
CA ARG A 12 -62.58 -21.77 70.13
C ARG A 12 -62.84 -20.86 68.92
N ASN A 13 -62.28 -19.64 68.94
CA ASN A 13 -62.24 -18.73 67.79
C ASN A 13 -61.15 -19.17 66.79
N GLN A 14 -61.41 -20.20 65.97
CA GLN A 14 -60.45 -20.70 64.96
C GLN A 14 -60.65 -20.15 63.53
N GLY A 15 -61.55 -19.17 63.31
CA GLY A 15 -61.86 -18.65 61.98
C GLY A 15 -61.17 -17.33 61.56
N TYR A 16 -60.83 -16.44 62.50
CA TYR A 16 -60.26 -15.12 62.17
C TYR A 16 -58.75 -15.14 61.91
N ALA A 17 -58.01 -16.03 62.58
CA ALA A 17 -56.57 -16.18 62.36
C ALA A 17 -56.25 -16.72 60.95
N THR A 18 -57.11 -17.61 60.42
CA THR A 18 -56.96 -18.21 59.09
C THR A 18 -57.16 -17.21 57.97
N VAL A 19 -58.13 -16.28 58.09
CA VAL A 19 -58.35 -15.22 57.09
C VAL A 19 -57.19 -14.22 57.06
N ALA A 20 -56.66 -13.84 58.22
CA ALA A 20 -55.50 -12.95 58.30
C ALA A 20 -54.23 -13.58 57.72
N ILE A 21 -54.01 -14.89 57.95
CA ILE A 21 -52.89 -15.63 57.38
C ILE A 21 -53.02 -15.73 55.84
N VAL A 22 -54.22 -16.03 55.32
CA VAL A 22 -54.46 -16.10 53.87
C VAL A 22 -54.25 -14.73 53.21
N ALA A 23 -54.72 -13.64 53.81
CA ALA A 23 -54.51 -12.29 53.30
C ALA A 23 -53.02 -11.87 53.34
N ALA A 24 -52.29 -12.21 54.39
CA ALA A 24 -50.86 -11.94 54.49
C ALA A 24 -50.05 -12.72 53.45
N VAL A 25 -50.36 -14.00 53.25
CA VAL A 25 -49.71 -14.83 52.21
C VAL A 25 -50.04 -14.32 50.80
N ALA A 26 -51.29 -13.89 50.55
CA ALA A 26 -51.68 -13.30 49.26
C ALA A 26 -50.93 -11.99 48.98
N MET A 27 -50.77 -11.11 49.97
CA MET A 27 -50.00 -9.86 49.82
C MET A 27 -48.52 -10.12 49.56
N ILE A 28 -47.93 -11.12 50.21
CA ILE A 28 -46.54 -11.52 49.97
C ILE A 28 -46.37 -12.08 48.55
N LEU A 29 -47.28 -12.93 48.10
CA LEU A 29 -47.25 -13.48 46.74
C LEU A 29 -47.40 -12.40 45.66
N ILE A 30 -48.32 -11.45 45.84
CA ILE A 30 -48.47 -10.31 44.93
C ILE A 30 -47.20 -9.46 44.91
N SER A 31 -46.64 -9.16 46.09
CA SER A 31 -45.39 -8.39 46.18
C SER A 31 -44.24 -9.11 45.48
N MET A 32 -44.07 -10.43 45.68
CA MET A 32 -43.06 -11.23 45.00
C MET A 32 -43.26 -11.28 43.49
N MET A 33 -44.51 -11.39 43.01
CA MET A 33 -44.82 -11.31 41.58
C MET A 33 -44.50 -9.93 41.00
N THR A 34 -44.82 -8.84 41.71
CA THR A 34 -44.49 -7.47 41.29
C THR A 34 -42.97 -7.27 41.25
N TYR A 35 -42.23 -7.71 42.26
CA TYR A 35 -40.77 -7.64 42.26
C TYR A 35 -40.14 -8.49 41.15
N SER A 36 -40.67 -9.69 40.90
CA SER A 36 -40.22 -10.54 39.81
C SER A 36 -40.53 -9.91 38.44
N LEU A 37 -41.69 -9.27 38.28
CA LEU A 37 -42.08 -8.60 37.05
C LEU A 37 -41.18 -7.39 36.78
N VAL A 38 -40.98 -6.54 37.79
CA VAL A 38 -40.08 -5.38 37.68
C VAL A 38 -38.64 -5.84 37.39
N GLY A 39 -38.16 -6.87 38.08
CA GLY A 39 -36.84 -7.45 37.82
C GLY A 39 -36.71 -8.00 36.39
N ASN A 40 -37.73 -8.70 35.90
CA ASN A 40 -37.76 -9.20 34.52
C ASN A 40 -37.79 -8.05 33.51
N LEU A 41 -38.57 -6.99 33.75
CA LEU A 41 -38.62 -5.82 32.86
C LEU A 41 -37.24 -5.13 32.79
N THR A 42 -36.58 -4.90 33.92
CA THR A 42 -35.23 -4.30 33.93
C THR A 42 -34.18 -5.20 33.27
N SER A 43 -34.30 -6.52 33.42
CA SER A 43 -33.40 -7.47 32.75
C SER A 43 -33.61 -7.46 31.24
N LEU A 44 -34.86 -7.33 30.78
CA LEU A 44 -35.22 -7.34 29.36
C LEU A 44 -34.76 -6.03 28.70
N GLU A 45 -34.92 -4.89 29.37
CA GLU A 45 -34.40 -3.59 28.93
C GLU A 45 -32.86 -3.60 28.83
N SER A 46 -32.17 -4.17 29.81
CA SER A 46 -30.70 -4.33 29.77
C SER A 46 -30.24 -5.24 28.61
N GLN A 47 -30.96 -6.33 28.35
CA GLN A 47 -30.68 -7.23 27.23
C GLN A 47 -30.90 -6.54 25.88
N VAL A 48 -31.98 -5.78 25.72
CA VAL A 48 -32.26 -5.01 24.50
C VAL A 48 -31.19 -3.94 24.29
N GLY A 49 -30.80 -3.21 25.34
CA GLY A 49 -29.72 -2.22 25.25
C GLY A 49 -28.36 -2.84 24.88
N ALA A 50 -28.05 -4.04 25.41
CA ALA A 50 -26.84 -4.77 25.05
C ALA A 50 -26.87 -5.27 23.59
N GLN A 51 -28.02 -5.78 23.15
CA GLN A 51 -28.22 -6.24 21.78
C GLN A 51 -28.10 -5.08 20.78
N ILE A 52 -28.72 -3.93 21.05
CA ILE A 52 -28.62 -2.73 20.19
C ILE A 52 -27.17 -2.27 20.06
N LYS A 53 -26.41 -2.27 21.17
CA LYS A 53 -24.97 -1.92 21.13
C LYS A 53 -24.16 -2.90 20.30
N GLN A 54 -24.47 -4.19 20.39
CA GLN A 54 -23.83 -5.22 19.58
C GLN A 54 -24.15 -5.02 18.10
N ASP A 55 -25.40 -4.72 17.76
CA ASP A 55 -25.82 -4.46 16.38
C ASP A 55 -25.13 -3.19 15.83
N TYR A 56 -25.02 -2.12 16.62
CA TYR A 56 -24.25 -0.93 16.22
C TYR A 56 -22.77 -1.25 15.99
N SER A 57 -22.15 -2.04 16.86
CA SER A 57 -20.75 -2.47 16.66
C SER A 57 -20.57 -3.31 15.39
N GLN A 58 -21.52 -4.18 15.06
CA GLN A 58 -21.47 -4.97 13.83
C GLN A 58 -21.65 -4.11 12.57
N LYS A 59 -22.55 -3.12 12.63
CA LYS A 59 -22.74 -2.15 11.54
C LYS A 59 -21.52 -1.27 11.35
N GLU A 60 -20.95 -0.77 12.44
CA GLU A 60 -19.70 -0.03 12.46
C GLU A 60 -18.60 -0.83 11.73
N ASP A 61 -18.34 -2.06 12.17
CA ASP A 61 -17.31 -2.91 11.56
C ASP A 61 -17.58 -3.20 10.07
N ALA A 62 -18.84 -3.41 9.67
CA ALA A 62 -19.21 -3.64 8.28
C ALA A 62 -18.99 -2.41 7.39
N VAL A 63 -19.39 -1.22 7.85
CA VAL A 63 -19.19 0.05 7.13
C VAL A 63 -17.70 0.36 7.01
N LEU A 64 -16.94 0.23 8.09
CA LEU A 64 -15.48 0.45 8.07
C LEU A 64 -14.79 -0.54 7.12
N SER A 65 -15.21 -1.82 7.11
CA SER A 65 -14.67 -2.80 6.15
C SER A 65 -15.02 -2.48 4.70
N ALA A 66 -16.20 -1.91 4.43
CA ALA A 66 -16.59 -1.49 3.09
C ALA A 66 -15.74 -0.28 2.61
N LEU A 67 -15.48 0.68 3.49
CA LEU A 67 -14.66 1.87 3.18
C LEU A 67 -13.24 1.49 2.74
N LEU A 68 -12.64 0.45 3.34
CA LEU A 68 -11.33 -0.06 2.94
C LEU A 68 -11.24 -0.48 1.47
N HIS A 69 -12.37 -0.83 0.84
CA HIS A 69 -12.44 -1.24 -0.55
C HIS A 69 -12.94 -0.11 -1.47
N VAL A 70 -13.87 0.72 -1.01
CA VAL A 70 -14.47 1.78 -1.83
C VAL A 70 -13.50 2.96 -2.00
N VAL A 71 -12.87 3.44 -0.92
CA VAL A 71 -12.02 4.64 -0.96
C VAL A 71 -10.86 4.52 -1.94
N PRO A 72 -10.07 3.42 -1.95
CA PRO A 72 -8.96 3.28 -2.90
C PRO A 72 -9.44 3.27 -4.35
N ASN A 73 -10.55 2.58 -4.65
CA ASN A 73 -11.08 2.53 -6.01
C ASN A 73 -11.53 3.91 -6.51
N LYS A 74 -12.11 4.73 -5.62
CA LYS A 74 -12.54 6.09 -5.94
C LYS A 74 -11.35 7.03 -6.08
N ALA A 75 -10.31 6.88 -5.25
CA ALA A 75 -9.05 7.61 -5.39
C ALA A 75 -8.37 7.30 -6.74
N ILE A 76 -8.29 6.02 -7.14
CA ILE A 76 -7.79 5.63 -8.47
C ILE A 76 -8.64 6.25 -9.57
N GLY A 77 -9.96 6.18 -9.44
CA GLY A 77 -10.90 6.76 -10.39
C GLY A 77 -10.71 8.27 -10.58
N ALA A 78 -10.48 9.02 -9.49
CA ALA A 78 -10.22 10.47 -9.52
C ALA A 78 -8.91 10.84 -10.26
N MET A 79 -7.97 9.90 -10.38
CA MET A 79 -6.71 10.08 -11.13
C MET A 79 -6.82 9.71 -12.61
N GLN A 80 -7.93 9.07 -13.03
CA GLN A 80 -8.13 8.63 -14.41
C GLN A 80 -8.72 9.75 -15.28
N GLN A 81 -8.36 9.73 -16.55
CA GLN A 81 -8.92 10.61 -17.58
C GLN A 81 -10.44 10.50 -17.63
N GLY A 82 -11.14 11.64 -17.67
CA GLY A 82 -12.59 11.72 -17.74
C GLY A 82 -13.29 11.75 -16.38
N SER A 83 -12.54 11.64 -15.28
CA SER A 83 -13.11 11.74 -13.92
C SER A 83 -13.70 13.10 -13.62
N ALA A 84 -13.10 14.19 -14.13
CA ALA A 84 -13.64 15.54 -13.97
C ALA A 84 -15.03 15.72 -14.61
N ALA A 85 -15.34 14.97 -15.67
CA ALA A 85 -16.65 15.01 -16.33
C ALA A 85 -17.75 14.28 -15.54
N ASN A 86 -17.38 13.42 -14.59
CA ASN A 86 -18.27 12.64 -13.75
C ASN A 86 -17.92 12.81 -12.26
N ALA A 87 -17.58 14.04 -11.86
CA ALA A 87 -17.01 14.33 -10.55
C ALA A 87 -17.89 13.83 -9.39
N ASP A 88 -19.22 13.99 -9.48
CA ASP A 88 -20.20 13.54 -8.49
C ASP A 88 -20.05 12.05 -8.08
N ASN A 89 -19.48 11.20 -8.94
CA ASN A 89 -19.28 9.77 -8.64
C ASN A 89 -18.10 9.49 -7.70
N TYR A 90 -17.23 10.47 -7.47
CA TYR A 90 -15.98 10.31 -6.72
C TYR A 90 -15.96 11.06 -5.39
N THR A 91 -17.05 11.76 -5.06
CA THR A 91 -17.16 12.56 -3.83
C THR A 91 -17.19 11.67 -2.58
N TRP A 92 -16.82 12.25 -1.44
CA TRP A 92 -16.95 11.58 -0.13
C TRP A 92 -18.40 11.16 0.18
N GLU A 93 -19.39 11.95 -0.23
CA GLU A 93 -20.79 11.58 -0.09
C GLU A 93 -21.12 10.27 -0.81
N LYS A 94 -20.69 10.15 -2.08
CA LYS A 94 -20.90 8.92 -2.86
C LYS A 94 -20.12 7.73 -2.30
N ILE A 95 -18.91 7.97 -1.79
CA ILE A 95 -18.10 6.95 -1.12
C ILE A 95 -18.82 6.36 0.09
N PHE A 96 -19.34 7.20 0.98
CA PHE A 96 -20.07 6.74 2.15
C PHE A 96 -21.39 6.06 1.77
N GLU A 97 -22.09 6.56 0.75
CA GLU A 97 -23.33 5.95 0.24
C GLU A 97 -23.05 4.53 -0.29
N GLU A 98 -22.01 4.36 -1.10
CA GLU A 98 -21.62 3.04 -1.62
C GLU A 98 -21.15 2.10 -0.49
N ALA A 99 -20.43 2.62 0.51
CA ALA A 99 -19.97 1.82 1.65
C ALA A 99 -21.13 1.33 2.52
N ILE A 100 -22.13 2.18 2.81
CA ILE A 100 -23.33 1.83 3.58
C ILE A 100 -24.17 0.79 2.84
N ASN A 101 -24.36 0.99 1.52
CA ASN A 101 -25.05 0.04 0.66
C ASN A 101 -24.34 -1.32 0.62
N LEU A 102 -23.00 -1.33 0.48
CA LEU A 102 -22.21 -2.57 0.45
C LEU A 102 -22.21 -3.30 1.80
N ALA A 103 -22.21 -2.54 2.91
CA ALA A 103 -22.33 -3.07 4.25
C ALA A 103 -23.75 -3.62 4.56
N ASN A 104 -24.72 -3.37 3.67
CA ASN A 104 -26.15 -3.64 3.89
C ASN A 104 -26.65 -3.09 5.23
N ALA A 105 -26.10 -1.97 5.68
CA ALA A 105 -26.34 -1.43 7.02
C ALA A 105 -27.76 -0.85 7.18
N GLU A 106 -28.46 -0.64 6.07
CA GLU A 106 -29.82 -0.10 5.97
C GLU A 106 -30.93 -1.15 5.98
N GLN A 107 -30.63 -2.45 5.80
CA GLN A 107 -31.66 -3.48 5.70
C GLN A 107 -31.70 -4.39 6.92
N ALA A 108 -32.87 -4.41 7.56
CA ALA A 108 -33.27 -5.48 8.45
C ALA A 108 -33.50 -6.82 7.73
N ALA A 109 -33.72 -7.88 8.51
CA ALA A 109 -34.12 -9.19 8.00
C ALA A 109 -35.28 -9.08 6.99
N ASP A 110 -35.14 -9.77 5.85
CA ASP A 110 -36.10 -9.74 4.74
C ASP A 110 -37.55 -9.91 5.23
N ALA A 111 -38.46 -9.05 4.74
CA ALA A 111 -39.88 -9.07 5.09
C ALA A 111 -40.52 -10.45 4.85
N THR A 112 -40.00 -11.21 3.90
CA THR A 112 -40.40 -12.59 3.61
C THR A 112 -40.04 -13.53 4.78
N ILE A 113 -38.86 -13.36 5.39
CA ILE A 113 -38.40 -14.13 6.55
C ILE A 113 -39.21 -13.76 7.79
N ILE A 114 -39.46 -12.47 8.04
CA ILE A 114 -40.30 -12.01 9.17
C ILE A 114 -41.73 -12.57 9.04
N SER A 115 -42.29 -12.57 7.84
CA SER A 115 -43.62 -13.14 7.57
C SER A 115 -43.66 -14.65 7.75
N SER A 116 -42.60 -15.37 7.35
CA SER A 116 -42.53 -16.84 7.47
C SER A 116 -42.28 -17.32 8.89
N LEU A 117 -41.64 -16.49 9.73
CA LEU A 117 -41.45 -16.75 11.16
C LEU A 117 -42.63 -16.27 12.01
N THR A 118 -43.69 -15.69 11.42
CA THR A 118 -44.86 -15.14 12.14
C THR A 118 -44.49 -14.14 13.25
N LEU A 119 -43.44 -13.35 13.03
CA LEU A 119 -42.92 -12.38 14.01
C LEU A 119 -43.53 -10.98 13.86
N GLY A 120 -44.63 -10.82 13.12
CA GLY A 120 -45.23 -9.51 12.80
C GLY A 120 -45.71 -8.69 14.01
N ASP A 121 -45.97 -9.35 15.16
CA ASP A 121 -46.39 -8.70 16.41
C ASP A 121 -45.28 -8.70 17.48
N ALA A 122 -44.06 -9.16 17.16
CA ALA A 122 -42.95 -9.16 18.10
C ALA A 122 -42.40 -7.74 18.28
N ILE A 123 -42.03 -7.36 19.52
CA ILE A 123 -41.26 -6.13 19.75
C ILE A 123 -39.91 -6.31 19.06
N THR A 124 -39.75 -5.66 17.92
CA THR A 124 -38.52 -5.72 17.14
C THR A 124 -37.46 -4.86 17.81
N ALA A 125 -36.39 -5.48 18.32
CA ALA A 125 -35.13 -4.80 18.65
C ALA A 125 -34.35 -4.43 17.37
N ASN A 126 -35.06 -4.15 16.28
CA ASN A 126 -34.52 -4.01 14.94
C ASN A 126 -34.16 -2.54 14.71
N THR A 127 -32.86 -2.26 14.67
CA THR A 127 -32.30 -0.94 14.38
C THR A 127 -32.02 -0.75 12.88
N GLY A 128 -32.48 -1.67 12.02
CA GLY A 128 -32.16 -1.75 10.60
C GLY A 128 -33.25 -1.26 9.64
N ASP A 129 -34.23 -0.48 10.09
CA ASP A 129 -35.21 0.16 9.20
C ASP A 129 -35.09 1.68 9.37
N THR A 130 -33.95 2.20 8.92
CA THR A 130 -33.54 3.58 9.17
C THR A 130 -33.32 4.24 7.82
N ASN A 131 -34.34 4.96 7.35
CA ASN A 131 -34.28 5.72 6.12
C ASN A 131 -33.53 7.03 6.44
N PHE A 132 -32.28 7.14 6.01
CA PHE A 132 -31.49 8.37 6.20
C PHE A 132 -31.98 9.42 5.19
N ASP A 133 -32.42 10.60 5.67
CA ASP A 133 -32.84 11.70 4.78
C ASP A 133 -31.61 12.37 4.12
N SER A 134 -30.44 12.33 4.77
CA SER A 134 -29.15 12.77 4.23
C SER A 134 -27.97 11.99 4.83
N MET A 135 -26.87 11.87 4.09
CA MET A 135 -25.63 11.24 4.61
C MET A 135 -25.06 11.99 5.82
N SER A 136 -25.28 13.31 5.89
CA SER A 136 -24.84 14.16 7.01
C SER A 136 -25.47 13.82 8.36
N ASP A 137 -26.56 13.02 8.38
CA ASP A 137 -27.19 12.55 9.62
C ASP A 137 -26.45 11.35 10.24
N PHE A 138 -25.57 10.70 9.47
CA PHE A 138 -24.81 9.52 9.90
C PHE A 138 -23.30 9.77 9.91
N VAL A 139 -22.80 10.53 8.94
CA VAL A 139 -21.38 10.87 8.79
C VAL A 139 -21.19 12.38 8.87
N GLY A 140 -20.21 12.82 9.64
CA GLY A 140 -19.79 14.21 9.68
C GLY A 140 -18.28 14.35 9.71
N ALA A 141 -17.79 15.55 9.42
CA ALA A 141 -16.40 15.90 9.69
C ALA A 141 -16.11 15.78 11.21
N ALA A 142 -14.94 15.27 11.58
CA ALA A 142 -14.54 15.12 12.98
C ALA A 142 -14.46 16.49 13.70
N GLU A 143 -14.10 17.54 12.97
CA GLU A 143 -14.18 18.94 13.41
C GLU A 143 -15.10 19.74 12.46
N SER A 144 -16.22 20.22 13.00
CA SER A 144 -17.24 20.96 12.24
C SER A 144 -16.80 22.35 11.78
N LEU A 145 -15.72 22.90 12.36
CA LEU A 145 -15.20 24.22 12.00
C LEU A 145 -13.81 24.10 11.38
N THR A 146 -13.73 24.37 10.09
CA THR A 146 -12.47 24.45 9.35
C THR A 146 -11.97 25.89 9.22
N TRP A 147 -10.75 26.10 8.74
CA TRP A 147 -10.16 27.43 8.56
C TRP A 147 -11.03 28.36 7.69
N ASP A 148 -11.68 27.80 6.68
CA ASP A 148 -12.58 28.49 5.75
C ASP A 148 -14.04 28.61 6.24
N ASN A 149 -14.35 28.14 7.46
CA ASN A 149 -15.71 28.08 8.02
C ASN A 149 -16.73 27.39 7.07
N SER A 150 -16.30 26.46 6.21
CA SER A 150 -17.20 25.70 5.35
C SER A 150 -18.03 24.73 6.20
N THR A 151 -19.33 24.97 6.32
CA THR A 151 -20.27 24.04 6.96
C THR A 151 -20.79 23.05 5.92
N GLY A 152 -20.65 21.74 6.15
CA GLY A 152 -21.25 20.69 5.30
C GLY A 152 -20.29 19.65 4.72
N ASN A 153 -18.98 19.70 5.02
CA ASN A 153 -18.08 18.63 4.60
C ASN A 153 -18.27 17.37 5.47
N LEU A 154 -18.19 16.20 4.84
CA LEU A 154 -18.28 14.91 5.54
C LEU A 154 -16.94 14.48 6.15
N VAL A 155 -15.82 15.06 5.68
CA VAL A 155 -14.47 14.72 6.14
C VAL A 155 -13.61 15.96 6.35
N ASN A 156 -12.60 15.86 7.21
CA ASN A 156 -11.47 16.79 7.22
C ASN A 156 -10.26 16.10 6.56
N GLY A 157 -9.58 16.80 5.65
CA GLY A 157 -8.37 16.29 5.00
C GLY A 157 -7.13 16.41 5.88
N GLY A 158 -6.20 15.48 5.79
CA GLY A 158 -4.92 15.49 6.52
C GLY A 158 -3.92 16.54 6.04
N ASN A 159 -4.36 17.80 5.88
CA ASN A 159 -3.57 18.89 5.33
C ASN A 159 -3.30 19.97 6.38
N TRP A 160 -2.19 20.67 6.20
CA TRP A 160 -1.74 21.75 7.10
C TRP A 160 -2.72 22.95 7.17
N TYR A 161 -3.60 23.10 6.18
CA TYR A 161 -4.66 24.12 6.19
C TYR A 161 -5.80 23.79 7.18
N GLU A 162 -5.94 22.53 7.66
CA GLU A 162 -6.92 22.16 8.70
C GLU A 162 -6.46 22.51 10.12
N TYR A 163 -5.98 23.75 10.30
CA TYR A 163 -5.38 24.19 11.56
C TYR A 163 -6.28 23.96 12.78
N ARG A 164 -7.61 24.16 12.66
CA ARG A 164 -8.55 23.98 13.78
C ARG A 164 -8.64 22.54 14.27
N MET A 165 -8.67 21.57 13.34
CA MET A 165 -8.61 20.15 13.67
C MET A 165 -7.25 19.82 14.30
N LEU A 166 -6.17 20.36 13.73
CA LEU A 166 -4.80 20.09 14.20
C LEU A 166 -4.57 20.56 15.64
N ILE A 167 -5.18 21.67 16.07
CA ILE A 167 -5.05 22.18 17.45
C ILE A 167 -6.17 21.74 18.40
N ASN A 168 -7.15 20.96 17.94
CA ASN A 168 -8.25 20.52 18.79
C ASN A 168 -7.70 19.55 19.86
N ASP A 169 -7.92 19.86 21.13
CA ASP A 169 -7.43 19.08 22.26
C ASP A 169 -7.94 17.63 22.27
N ASP A 170 -9.12 17.37 21.69
CA ASP A 170 -9.73 16.03 21.61
C ASP A 170 -9.21 15.21 20.42
N LEU A 171 -8.57 15.83 19.42
CA LEU A 171 -8.14 15.15 18.18
C LEU A 171 -6.62 15.13 17.97
N LYS A 172 -5.91 16.18 18.42
CA LYS A 172 -4.49 16.42 18.12
C LYS A 172 -3.56 15.25 18.47
N ASP A 173 -3.90 14.49 19.51
CA ASP A 173 -3.06 13.39 20.01
C ASP A 173 -3.33 12.08 19.25
N GLY A 174 -4.47 11.93 18.59
CA GLY A 174 -4.80 10.76 17.77
C GLY A 174 -4.51 10.91 16.27
N ILE A 175 -4.31 12.13 15.77
CA ILE A 175 -4.09 12.36 14.34
C ILE A 175 -2.60 12.33 13.92
N PRO A 176 -2.30 11.97 12.66
CA PRO A 176 -0.93 11.92 12.11
C PRO A 176 -0.38 13.30 11.72
N ALA A 177 0.89 13.35 11.31
CA ALA A 177 1.48 14.56 10.74
C ALA A 177 0.73 14.98 9.44
N PRO A 178 0.38 16.28 9.28
CA PRO A 178 -0.31 16.77 8.11
C PRO A 178 0.63 16.93 6.90
N LEU A 179 0.04 16.88 5.71
CA LEU A 179 0.72 17.18 4.44
C LEU A 179 0.47 18.63 4.00
N ARG A 180 1.41 19.18 3.23
CA ARG A 180 1.33 20.46 2.54
C ARG A 180 0.95 20.22 1.09
N CYS A 181 -0.02 20.99 0.61
CA CYS A 181 -0.41 21.10 -0.79
C CYS A 181 -0.80 22.55 -1.09
N ASP A 182 -1.02 22.87 -2.37
CA ASP A 182 -1.60 24.14 -2.76
C ASP A 182 -3.06 24.26 -2.30
N TYR A 183 -3.53 25.49 -2.13
CA TYR A 183 -4.84 25.77 -1.53
C TYR A 183 -6.00 25.16 -2.32
N ASP A 184 -5.92 25.13 -3.65
CA ASP A 184 -6.97 24.55 -4.50
C ASP A 184 -7.06 23.03 -4.31
N TYR A 185 -5.93 22.35 -4.13
CA TYR A 185 -5.92 20.91 -3.84
C TYR A 185 -6.42 20.59 -2.44
N TYR A 186 -6.17 21.47 -1.47
CA TYR A 186 -6.77 21.36 -0.15
C TYR A 186 -8.29 21.37 -0.20
N LEU A 187 -8.88 22.27 -0.99
CA LEU A 187 -10.34 22.34 -1.17
C LEU A 187 -10.86 21.09 -1.89
N LEU A 188 -10.17 20.63 -2.93
CA LEU A 188 -10.52 19.38 -3.63
C LEU A 188 -10.44 18.16 -2.71
N ASP A 189 -9.45 18.09 -1.82
CA ASP A 189 -9.25 16.94 -0.91
C ASP A 189 -10.34 16.80 0.16
N LYS A 190 -11.11 17.87 0.42
CA LYS A 190 -12.31 17.83 1.26
C LYS A 190 -13.52 17.21 0.55
N GLU A 191 -13.53 17.27 -0.77
CA GLU A 191 -14.63 16.77 -1.60
C GLU A 191 -14.31 15.38 -2.16
N TYR A 192 -13.04 15.10 -2.45
CA TYR A 192 -12.55 13.87 -3.08
C TYR A 192 -11.37 13.26 -2.30
N PRO A 193 -11.17 11.93 -2.31
CA PRO A 193 -9.95 11.31 -1.77
C PRO A 193 -8.76 11.57 -2.70
N LEU A 194 -8.02 12.66 -2.46
CA LEU A 194 -6.94 13.09 -3.35
C LEU A 194 -5.61 12.40 -3.04
N ILE A 195 -5.04 11.69 -4.01
CA ILE A 195 -3.67 11.15 -3.96
C ILE A 195 -2.86 11.79 -5.09
N THR A 196 -1.73 12.41 -4.74
CA THR A 196 -0.87 13.15 -5.69
C THR A 196 0.55 13.31 -5.17
N PHE A 197 1.53 13.37 -6.08
CA PHE A 197 2.92 13.72 -5.75
C PHE A 197 3.11 15.16 -5.25
N GLU A 198 2.12 16.03 -5.43
CA GLU A 198 2.17 17.44 -5.00
C GLU A 198 1.89 17.62 -3.51
N LYS A 199 1.30 16.60 -2.85
CA LYS A 199 1.20 16.53 -1.39
C LYS A 199 2.56 16.12 -0.82
N LEU A 200 3.18 17.03 -0.07
CA LEU A 200 4.51 16.86 0.52
C LEU A 200 4.45 17.04 2.04
N HIS A 201 5.42 16.50 2.78
CA HIS A 201 5.55 16.81 4.20
C HIS A 201 5.88 18.30 4.41
N VAL A 202 5.43 18.86 5.52
CA VAL A 202 5.67 20.27 5.85
C VAL A 202 7.17 20.50 6.06
N TYR A 203 7.71 21.51 5.39
CA TYR A 203 9.10 21.93 5.50
C TYR A 203 9.39 22.48 6.91
N ASN A 204 10.66 22.40 7.32
CA ASN A 204 11.25 23.00 8.50
C ASN A 204 10.89 22.28 9.82
N TYR A 205 11.26 20.99 9.85
CA TYR A 205 11.19 20.04 10.97
C TYR A 205 11.61 20.61 12.34
N ASN A 206 12.43 21.68 12.39
CA ASN A 206 12.94 22.25 13.63
C ASN A 206 12.36 23.64 14.02
N SER A 207 11.48 24.24 13.21
CA SER A 207 10.98 25.61 13.46
C SER A 207 9.46 25.73 13.66
N PHE A 208 8.71 24.72 13.23
CA PHE A 208 7.27 24.66 13.39
C PHE A 208 6.89 23.84 14.62
N ASP A 209 5.63 23.93 15.02
CA ASP A 209 5.07 23.17 16.15
C ASP A 209 5.35 21.65 15.97
N PRO A 210 5.75 20.91 17.03
CA PRO A 210 5.89 19.44 17.01
C PRO A 210 4.76 18.67 16.33
N LEU A 211 3.56 19.24 16.34
CA LEU A 211 2.39 18.76 15.63
C LEU A 211 2.63 18.45 14.14
N TYR A 212 3.49 19.21 13.45
CA TYR A 212 3.68 19.08 11.99
C TYR A 212 4.61 17.93 11.58
N TYR A 213 5.34 17.34 12.52
CA TYR A 213 6.29 16.25 12.25
C TYR A 213 6.14 15.07 13.24
N LYS A 214 4.97 14.98 13.87
CA LYS A 214 4.62 13.91 14.80
C LYS A 214 4.66 12.54 14.11
N GLY A 215 5.44 11.62 14.68
CA GLY A 215 5.60 10.26 14.17
C GLY A 215 6.47 10.15 12.91
N LEU A 216 7.17 11.21 12.51
CA LEU A 216 8.13 11.19 11.40
C LEU A 216 9.56 11.02 11.94
N ASN A 217 10.28 10.03 11.40
CA ASN A 217 11.62 9.67 11.86
C ASN A 217 12.77 10.11 10.91
N ALA A 218 12.45 10.81 9.81
CA ALA A 218 13.45 11.47 8.94
C ALA A 218 13.14 12.96 8.73
N ASN A 219 14.16 13.73 8.37
CA ASN A 219 14.04 15.16 8.16
C ASN A 219 13.21 15.49 6.91
N THR A 220 12.13 16.27 7.08
CA THR A 220 11.18 16.60 6.00
C THR A 220 11.73 17.57 4.95
N ASP A 221 12.78 18.35 5.26
CA ASP A 221 13.42 19.24 4.27
C ASP A 221 14.26 18.45 3.26
N SER A 222 14.87 17.36 3.72
CA SER A 222 15.72 16.49 2.90
C SER A 222 14.88 15.45 2.15
N PHE A 223 13.78 14.98 2.77
CA PHE A 223 12.89 13.96 2.22
C PHE A 223 11.43 14.42 2.31
N PRO A 224 10.99 15.33 1.42
CA PRO A 224 9.66 15.92 1.48
C PRO A 224 8.56 14.98 0.98
N LEU A 225 8.86 14.07 0.03
CA LEU A 225 7.85 13.18 -0.55
C LEU A 225 7.59 11.95 0.34
N TYR A 226 8.64 11.19 0.65
CA TYR A 226 8.56 10.00 1.51
C TYR A 226 9.36 10.20 2.78
N ASN A 227 8.84 9.68 3.91
CA ASN A 227 9.48 9.77 5.21
C ASN A 227 9.49 8.39 5.89
N LEU A 228 10.11 8.30 7.06
CA LEU A 228 10.10 7.12 7.91
C LEU A 228 8.92 7.20 8.89
N TYR A 229 8.03 6.23 8.78
CA TYR A 229 6.92 6.02 9.70
C TYR A 229 7.16 4.75 10.51
N GLU A 230 6.64 4.70 11.73
CA GLU A 230 6.53 3.45 12.47
C GLU A 230 5.41 2.60 11.85
N TYR A 231 5.70 1.33 11.60
CA TYR A 231 4.71 0.40 11.06
C TYR A 231 3.59 0.19 12.10
N PRO A 232 2.31 0.34 11.71
CA PRO A 232 1.20 0.21 12.66
C PRO A 232 1.08 -1.23 13.18
N ASP A 233 0.48 -1.40 14.37
CA ASP A 233 0.19 -2.72 14.92
C ASP A 233 -0.98 -3.35 14.15
N VAL A 234 -0.64 -4.10 13.11
CA VAL A 234 -1.59 -4.75 12.22
C VAL A 234 -1.19 -6.20 11.99
N LYS A 235 -2.19 -7.07 11.79
CA LYS A 235 -1.95 -8.51 11.58
C LYS A 235 -1.23 -8.85 10.28
N LEU A 236 -1.21 -7.91 9.33
CA LEU A 236 -0.43 -8.06 8.12
C LEU A 236 1.06 -7.88 8.43
N GLY A 237 1.84 -8.94 8.30
CA GLY A 237 3.28 -8.92 8.51
C GLY A 237 4.04 -8.33 7.32
N TYR A 238 3.85 -7.05 7.00
CA TYR A 238 4.72 -6.39 6.00
C TYR A 238 6.04 -5.96 6.64
N LYS A 239 5.96 -5.35 7.83
CA LYS A 239 7.06 -5.15 8.79
C LYS A 239 6.55 -5.49 10.20
N ARG A 240 7.43 -5.51 11.20
CA ARG A 240 7.00 -5.66 12.60
C ARG A 240 6.43 -4.33 13.10
N PRO A 241 5.39 -4.33 13.95
CA PRO A 241 4.88 -3.11 14.56
C PRO A 241 5.98 -2.34 15.27
N GLY A 242 6.01 -1.02 15.08
CA GLY A 242 7.03 -0.13 15.61
C GLY A 242 8.33 -0.08 14.80
N ASP A 243 8.58 -1.03 13.88
CA ASP A 243 9.71 -0.91 12.97
C ASP A 243 9.48 0.23 11.98
N ASN A 244 10.53 0.97 11.68
CA ASN A 244 10.46 2.05 10.69
C ASN A 244 10.31 1.50 9.27
N PHE A 245 9.45 2.11 8.47
CA PHE A 245 9.32 1.83 7.04
C PHE A 245 9.18 3.14 6.26
N VAL A 246 9.64 3.12 5.01
CA VAL A 246 9.56 4.27 4.10
C VAL A 246 8.14 4.34 3.55
N ALA A 247 7.45 5.45 3.78
CA ALA A 247 6.11 5.67 3.25
C ALA A 247 5.75 7.17 3.17
N LYS A 248 4.62 7.45 2.55
CA LYS A 248 3.89 8.71 2.69
C LYS A 248 2.46 8.40 3.12
N ARG A 249 1.98 9.03 4.19
CA ARG A 249 0.65 8.78 4.74
C ARG A 249 -0.33 9.86 4.28
N ASN A 250 -1.22 9.55 3.34
CA ASN A 250 -2.41 10.37 3.09
C ASN A 250 -3.49 9.93 4.06
N TRP A 251 -4.19 10.87 4.70
CA TRP A 251 -5.19 10.53 5.69
C TRP A 251 -6.33 11.54 5.71
N TRP A 252 -7.49 11.08 6.17
CA TRP A 252 -8.73 11.85 6.33
C TRP A 252 -9.41 11.45 7.62
N THR A 253 -10.07 12.40 8.27
CA THR A 253 -10.85 12.14 9.48
C THR A 253 -12.32 12.34 9.26
N PHE A 254 -13.12 11.51 9.92
CA PHE A 254 -14.58 11.57 9.89
C PHE A 254 -15.13 11.04 11.20
N ALA A 255 -16.37 11.42 11.49
CA ALA A 255 -17.15 10.99 12.64
C ALA A 255 -18.33 10.14 12.16
N LEU A 256 -18.57 9.02 12.82
CA LEU A 256 -19.78 8.22 12.65
C LEU A 256 -20.67 8.39 13.87
N THR A 257 -21.93 8.77 13.65
CA THR A 257 -22.92 8.95 14.72
C THR A 257 -23.97 7.85 14.64
N PHE A 258 -23.98 6.99 15.66
CA PHE A 258 -24.94 5.90 15.78
C PHE A 258 -26.05 6.26 16.76
N GLY A 259 -27.29 5.91 16.41
CA GLY A 259 -28.42 5.95 17.33
C GLY A 259 -29.11 7.31 17.51
N GLU A 260 -28.65 8.39 16.86
CA GLU A 260 -29.28 9.72 16.99
C GLU A 260 -30.75 9.71 16.55
N HIS A 261 -31.01 9.21 15.33
CA HIS A 261 -32.36 9.11 14.76
C HIS A 261 -33.28 8.11 15.49
N ASN A 262 -32.72 7.16 16.24
CA ASN A 262 -33.46 6.11 16.96
C ASN A 262 -33.50 6.34 18.48
N SER A 263 -32.91 7.42 18.98
CA SER A 263 -32.75 7.66 20.42
C SER A 263 -34.10 7.77 21.15
N ASP A 264 -35.09 8.41 20.52
CA ASP A 264 -36.46 8.54 21.02
C ASP A 264 -37.23 7.19 21.04
N ALA A 265 -36.91 6.28 20.10
CA ALA A 265 -37.57 4.98 19.98
C ALA A 265 -36.91 3.89 20.85
N THR A 266 -35.59 3.94 21.00
CA THR A 266 -34.79 2.90 21.67
C THR A 266 -34.39 3.27 23.10
N GLY A 267 -34.42 4.54 23.47
CA GLY A 267 -33.95 5.04 24.76
C GLY A 267 -32.42 4.94 24.95
N VAL A 268 -31.68 4.54 23.91
CA VAL A 268 -30.22 4.45 23.93
C VAL A 268 -29.64 5.79 23.46
N PRO A 269 -28.74 6.43 24.22
CA PRO A 269 -28.14 7.69 23.81
C PRO A 269 -27.27 7.50 22.55
N PRO A 270 -27.20 8.51 21.67
CA PRO A 270 -26.33 8.45 20.51
C PRO A 270 -24.86 8.34 20.92
N THR A 271 -24.09 7.63 20.10
CA THR A 271 -22.64 7.52 20.25
C THR A 271 -21.98 7.98 18.97
N THR A 272 -21.16 9.03 19.10
CA THR A 272 -20.29 9.52 18.02
C THR A 272 -18.88 9.01 18.27
N LYS A 273 -18.27 8.44 17.24
CA LYS A 273 -16.86 8.02 17.25
C LYS A 273 -16.12 8.65 16.09
N ASN A 274 -14.88 9.05 16.34
CA ASN A 274 -14.01 9.67 15.35
C ASN A 274 -13.01 8.65 14.82
N TYR A 275 -12.75 8.68 13.52
CA TYR A 275 -11.82 7.77 12.86
C TYR A 275 -10.82 8.52 12.00
N VAL A 276 -9.63 7.93 11.84
CA VAL A 276 -8.65 8.29 10.82
C VAL A 276 -8.62 7.16 9.79
N LEU A 277 -8.98 7.47 8.55
CA LEU A 277 -8.66 6.60 7.41
C LEU A 277 -7.33 7.02 6.84
N SER A 278 -6.42 6.07 6.66
CA SER A 278 -5.08 6.32 6.13
C SER A 278 -4.80 5.44 4.93
N ILE A 279 -4.24 6.03 3.88
CA ILE A 279 -3.60 5.35 2.77
C ILE A 279 -2.11 5.67 2.84
N TYR A 280 -1.34 4.67 3.25
CA TYR A 280 0.11 4.72 3.16
C TYR A 280 0.52 4.36 1.74
N GLU A 281 1.16 5.30 1.05
CA GLU A 281 1.90 5.07 -0.18
C GLU A 281 3.24 4.45 0.22
N VAL A 282 3.37 3.15 0.00
CA VAL A 282 4.49 2.32 0.44
C VAL A 282 5.31 1.89 -0.76
N PRO A 283 6.47 2.53 -1.00
CA PRO A 283 7.46 1.99 -1.91
C PRO A 283 7.77 0.53 -1.68
N SER A 284 7.96 -0.21 -2.78
CA SER A 284 8.57 -1.55 -2.70
C SER A 284 9.90 -1.42 -1.99
N GLN A 285 9.96 -1.99 -0.80
CA GLN A 285 11.10 -1.86 0.11
C GLN A 285 11.48 -3.17 0.77
N LEU A 286 10.81 -4.26 0.42
CA LEU A 286 11.14 -5.61 0.89
C LEU A 286 12.24 -6.21 0.02
N PRO A 287 13.08 -7.10 0.58
CA PRO A 287 14.13 -7.79 -0.17
C PRO A 287 13.56 -8.54 -1.39
N ILE A 288 12.40 -9.18 -1.24
CA ILE A 288 11.69 -9.84 -2.34
C ILE A 288 10.20 -9.56 -2.28
N SER A 289 9.65 -9.11 -3.40
CA SER A 289 8.21 -8.86 -3.55
C SER A 289 7.67 -9.33 -4.90
N ALA A 290 6.42 -9.77 -4.95
CA ALA A 290 5.75 -10.11 -6.21
C ALA A 290 4.23 -9.86 -6.16
N SER A 291 3.61 -9.68 -7.32
CA SER A 291 2.14 -9.61 -7.44
C SER A 291 1.52 -10.92 -7.94
N THR A 292 2.32 -12.00 -8.00
CA THR A 292 1.93 -13.36 -8.45
C THR A 292 2.38 -14.40 -7.45
N SER A 293 2.27 -15.68 -7.83
CA SER A 293 2.90 -16.78 -7.08
C SER A 293 4.42 -16.64 -7.11
N MET A 294 5.06 -16.87 -5.96
CA MET A 294 6.50 -16.79 -5.79
C MET A 294 7.03 -18.07 -5.15
N SER A 295 8.10 -18.65 -5.72
CA SER A 295 8.82 -19.77 -5.13
C SER A 295 10.18 -19.32 -4.61
N VAL A 296 10.52 -19.70 -3.38
CA VAL A 296 11.79 -19.34 -2.73
C VAL A 296 12.46 -20.54 -2.07
N GLY A 297 13.79 -20.52 -1.99
CA GLY A 297 14.63 -21.52 -1.32
C GLY A 297 15.15 -22.67 -2.19
N GLN A 298 14.63 -22.83 -3.41
CA GLN A 298 15.19 -23.71 -4.44
C GLN A 298 15.22 -23.02 -5.80
N PHE A 299 16.15 -23.47 -6.65
CA PHE A 299 16.18 -23.15 -8.08
C PHE A 299 15.26 -24.09 -8.86
N SER A 300 14.96 -23.75 -10.11
CA SER A 300 14.06 -24.54 -10.99
C SER A 300 14.54 -25.97 -11.29
N ASP A 301 15.84 -26.24 -11.15
CA ASP A 301 16.43 -27.60 -11.26
C ASP A 301 16.34 -28.41 -9.95
N GLY A 302 15.82 -27.82 -8.88
CA GLY A 302 15.70 -28.41 -7.55
C GLY A 302 16.93 -28.20 -6.65
N GLY A 303 17.98 -27.51 -7.12
CA GLY A 303 19.11 -27.12 -6.28
C GLY A 303 18.70 -26.16 -5.16
N ALA A 304 19.25 -26.31 -3.96
CA ALA A 304 18.96 -25.41 -2.84
C ALA A 304 19.72 -24.08 -2.97
N TRP A 305 19.20 -23.04 -2.32
CA TRP A 305 19.96 -21.79 -2.16
C TRP A 305 21.09 -21.99 -1.14
N GLU A 306 22.33 -21.68 -1.53
CA GLU A 306 23.52 -21.85 -0.66
C GLU A 306 24.15 -20.51 -0.23
N ASN A 307 24.23 -19.53 -1.14
CA ASN A 307 24.89 -18.23 -0.93
C ASN A 307 23.89 -17.06 -0.96
N VAL A 308 22.80 -17.18 -0.21
CA VAL A 308 21.71 -16.19 -0.18
C VAL A 308 21.43 -15.78 1.25
N SER A 309 21.50 -14.48 1.54
CA SER A 309 21.04 -13.90 2.80
C SER A 309 19.79 -13.05 2.57
N LEU A 310 18.78 -13.23 3.43
CA LEU A 310 17.53 -12.47 3.41
C LEU A 310 17.42 -11.64 4.67
N GLN A 311 17.53 -10.32 4.53
CA GLN A 311 17.39 -9.34 5.59
C GLN A 311 16.11 -8.51 5.40
N GLY A 312 15.02 -8.98 6.01
CA GLY A 312 13.69 -8.36 5.93
C GLY A 312 12.61 -9.36 5.50
N GLY A 313 11.37 -8.88 5.41
CA GLY A 313 10.22 -9.73 5.09
C GLY A 313 10.05 -10.08 3.61
N LEU A 314 9.19 -11.05 3.33
CA LEU A 314 8.81 -11.46 1.97
C LEU A 314 7.33 -11.18 1.74
N TYR A 315 6.97 -10.68 0.54
CA TYR A 315 5.58 -10.45 0.17
C TYR A 315 5.25 -10.99 -1.22
N ALA A 316 4.15 -11.73 -1.37
CA ALA A 316 3.63 -12.09 -2.69
C ALA A 316 2.10 -12.27 -2.72
N ASP A 317 1.52 -12.52 -3.90
CA ASP A 317 0.11 -12.92 -3.97
C ASP A 317 -0.07 -14.35 -3.41
N SER A 318 0.89 -15.23 -3.68
CA SER A 318 1.04 -16.52 -3.02
C SER A 318 2.51 -16.89 -2.85
N ILE A 319 2.89 -17.44 -1.69
CA ILE A 319 4.28 -17.82 -1.40
C ILE A 319 4.38 -19.33 -1.24
N LEU A 320 5.35 -19.93 -1.91
CA LEU A 320 5.80 -21.30 -1.71
C LEU A 320 7.25 -21.28 -1.26
N THR A 321 7.53 -21.76 -0.04
CA THR A 321 8.91 -21.98 0.41
C THR A 321 9.29 -23.44 0.18
N GLN A 322 10.45 -23.65 -0.44
CA GLN A 322 11.00 -24.97 -0.77
C GLN A 322 12.41 -25.08 -0.21
N GLY A 323 12.77 -26.23 0.36
CA GLY A 323 14.07 -26.38 1.01
C GLY A 323 14.24 -25.48 2.24
N THR A 324 15.47 -25.06 2.52
CA THR A 324 15.80 -24.23 3.67
C THR A 324 15.63 -22.75 3.32
N VAL A 325 14.75 -22.06 4.05
CA VAL A 325 14.54 -20.61 3.89
C VAL A 325 14.66 -19.97 5.27
N ALA A 326 15.65 -19.10 5.44
CA ALA A 326 15.89 -18.41 6.70
C ALA A 326 15.91 -16.90 6.47
N LEU A 327 14.98 -16.20 7.12
CA LEU A 327 14.93 -14.75 7.16
C LEU A 327 15.53 -14.30 8.50
N SER A 328 16.52 -13.42 8.48
CA SER A 328 17.15 -12.91 9.72
C SER A 328 16.20 -12.05 10.54
N GLU A 329 15.29 -11.35 9.86
CA GLU A 329 14.29 -10.45 10.43
C GLU A 329 13.08 -10.29 9.50
N GLY A 330 12.02 -9.62 9.96
CA GLY A 330 10.78 -9.41 9.19
C GLY A 330 9.73 -10.50 9.40
N SER A 331 9.01 -10.85 8.33
CA SER A 331 7.92 -11.83 8.30
C SER A 331 7.64 -12.32 6.87
N ILE A 332 6.88 -13.40 6.73
CA ILE A 332 6.40 -13.93 5.44
C ILE A 332 4.92 -13.60 5.30
N SER A 333 4.57 -12.78 4.32
CA SER A 333 3.18 -12.38 4.12
C SER A 333 2.72 -12.61 2.70
N ALA A 334 1.49 -13.09 2.53
CA ALA A 334 0.90 -13.20 1.21
C ALA A 334 -0.53 -12.68 1.16
N ARG A 335 -1.00 -12.33 -0.04
CA ARG A 335 -2.40 -11.90 -0.21
C ARG A 335 -3.38 -13.07 -0.11
N LYS A 336 -3.09 -14.18 -0.80
CA LYS A 336 -4.01 -15.32 -0.97
C LYS A 336 -3.58 -16.57 -0.21
N SER A 337 -2.31 -16.96 -0.28
CA SER A 337 -1.85 -18.20 0.37
C SER A 337 -0.35 -18.20 0.68
N VAL A 338 0.03 -18.89 1.75
CA VAL A 338 1.42 -19.21 2.06
C VAL A 338 1.51 -20.71 2.30
N SER A 339 2.41 -21.37 1.58
CA SER A 339 2.77 -22.78 1.77
C SER A 339 4.21 -22.83 2.27
N LEU A 340 4.38 -23.24 3.52
CA LEU A 340 5.68 -23.30 4.18
C LEU A 340 6.28 -24.71 4.07
N GLY A 341 7.53 -24.81 3.62
CA GLY A 341 8.36 -25.99 3.78
C GLY A 341 8.88 -26.14 5.21
N ASP A 342 9.19 -27.39 5.60
CA ASP A 342 9.52 -27.80 6.98
C ASP A 342 10.75 -27.07 7.60
N SER A 343 11.59 -26.45 6.77
CA SER A 343 12.82 -25.73 7.16
C SER A 343 12.72 -24.21 6.95
N THR A 344 11.52 -23.65 7.07
CA THR A 344 11.31 -22.19 7.00
C THR A 344 11.41 -21.55 8.38
N SER A 345 12.24 -20.51 8.53
CA SER A 345 12.39 -19.77 9.77
C SER A 345 12.45 -18.27 9.58
N VAL A 346 11.93 -17.53 10.55
CA VAL A 346 11.93 -16.06 10.62
C VAL A 346 12.50 -15.65 11.98
N GLY A 347 13.55 -14.83 12.00
CA GLY A 347 14.15 -14.36 13.25
C GLY A 347 14.65 -15.50 14.17
N GLY A 348 15.04 -16.63 13.58
CA GLY A 348 15.45 -17.84 14.31
C GLY A 348 14.31 -18.74 14.78
N ASN A 349 13.04 -18.31 14.64
CA ASN A 349 11.88 -19.13 14.96
C ASN A 349 11.45 -19.96 13.74
N THR A 350 11.33 -21.27 13.90
CA THR A 350 10.80 -22.14 12.84
C THR A 350 9.29 -21.98 12.75
N LEU A 351 8.78 -21.74 11.53
CA LEU A 351 7.35 -21.58 11.30
C LEU A 351 6.69 -22.94 11.08
N SER A 352 5.53 -23.16 11.70
CA SER A 352 4.74 -24.36 11.46
C SER A 352 3.99 -24.25 10.12
N ALA A 353 3.94 -25.35 9.36
CA ALA A 353 3.07 -25.45 8.18
C ALA A 353 1.58 -25.29 8.53
N THR A 354 1.19 -25.50 9.79
CA THR A 354 -0.18 -25.29 10.30
C THR A 354 -0.43 -23.87 10.81
N PHE A 355 0.46 -22.90 10.56
CA PHE A 355 0.34 -21.56 11.13
C PHE A 355 -1.02 -20.87 10.84
N ASP A 356 -1.67 -21.24 9.75
CA ASP A 356 -2.96 -20.71 9.30
C ASP A 356 -4.13 -21.70 9.54
N ALA A 357 -3.93 -22.76 10.32
CA ALA A 357 -4.99 -23.71 10.68
C ALA A 357 -5.94 -23.15 11.75
N LEU A 358 -7.21 -23.57 11.67
CA LEU A 358 -8.23 -23.22 12.67
C LEU A 358 -7.88 -23.87 14.02
N GLY A 359 -7.89 -23.10 15.10
CA GLY A 359 -7.37 -23.49 16.43
C GLY A 359 -6.00 -22.88 16.69
N ASP A 360 -5.04 -23.07 15.78
CA ASP A 360 -3.67 -22.55 15.92
C ASP A 360 -3.63 -21.00 15.83
N ARG A 361 -4.55 -20.40 15.04
CA ARG A 361 -4.70 -18.94 14.95
C ARG A 361 -5.23 -18.35 16.25
N GLU A 362 -6.29 -18.93 16.80
CA GLU A 362 -6.95 -18.48 18.02
C GLU A 362 -6.05 -18.68 19.23
N GLU A 363 -5.33 -19.81 19.32
CA GLU A 363 -4.33 -20.05 20.35
C GLU A 363 -3.20 -19.01 20.29
N ARG A 364 -2.71 -18.68 19.09
CA ARG A 364 -1.71 -17.61 18.92
C ARG A 364 -2.24 -16.24 19.32
N ALA A 365 -3.47 -15.91 18.93
CA ALA A 365 -4.11 -14.65 19.30
C ALA A 365 -4.37 -14.53 20.81
N LEU A 366 -4.60 -15.65 21.52
CA LEU A 366 -4.74 -15.67 22.98
C LEU A 366 -3.40 -15.51 23.71
N LEU A 367 -2.31 -15.96 23.11
CA LEU A 367 -0.97 -15.96 23.71
C LEU A 367 -0.16 -14.70 23.38
N SER A 368 -0.49 -13.99 22.30
CA SER A 368 0.21 -12.79 21.84
C SER A 368 -0.39 -11.52 22.43
N GLU A 369 0.46 -10.59 22.87
CA GLU A 369 0.06 -9.23 23.25
C GLU A 369 0.03 -8.25 22.06
N SER A 370 0.52 -8.67 20.88
CA SER A 370 0.50 -7.90 19.62
C SER A 370 -0.32 -8.61 18.56
N ASP A 371 -0.93 -7.83 17.67
CA ASP A 371 -1.69 -8.34 16.52
C ASP A 371 -0.78 -8.90 15.40
N PHE A 372 0.54 -8.70 15.46
CA PHE A 372 1.49 -9.14 14.43
C PHE A 372 1.73 -10.66 14.36
N TYR A 373 1.88 -11.17 13.12
CA TYR A 373 2.25 -12.56 12.86
C TYR A 373 3.52 -12.68 12.00
N ASP A 374 4.42 -13.58 12.39
CA ASP A 374 5.64 -13.92 11.62
C ASP A 374 5.31 -14.52 10.23
N ALA A 375 4.14 -15.15 10.10
CA ALA A 375 3.56 -15.57 8.84
C ALA A 375 2.08 -15.15 8.76
N SER A 376 1.69 -14.46 7.69
CA SER A 376 0.34 -13.90 7.57
C SER A 376 -0.25 -14.02 6.16
N VAL A 377 -1.59 -14.12 6.08
CA VAL A 377 -2.35 -14.04 4.83
C VAL A 377 -3.31 -12.87 4.92
N ALA A 378 -3.23 -11.91 4.00
CA ALA A 378 -4.00 -10.66 4.05
C ALA A 378 -5.52 -10.91 4.08
N GLY A 379 -6.01 -11.97 3.41
CA GLY A 379 -7.42 -12.36 3.47
C GLY A 379 -7.95 -12.72 4.86
N ASN A 380 -7.07 -12.94 5.85
CA ASN A 380 -7.42 -13.27 7.23
C ASN A 380 -7.30 -12.07 8.19
N VAL A 381 -6.95 -10.88 7.70
CA VAL A 381 -6.68 -9.68 8.50
C VAL A 381 -7.87 -8.72 8.40
N GLY A 382 -8.61 -8.55 9.50
CA GLY A 382 -9.68 -7.55 9.58
C GLY A 382 -9.14 -6.13 9.68
N LYS A 383 -9.85 -5.15 9.09
CA LYS A 383 -9.59 -3.69 9.14
C LYS A 383 -8.32 -3.16 8.44
N VAL A 384 -7.64 -3.98 7.65
CA VAL A 384 -6.46 -3.55 6.86
C VAL A 384 -6.54 -4.11 5.45
N ALA A 385 -6.22 -3.28 4.46
CA ALA A 385 -6.10 -3.72 3.07
C ALA A 385 -4.71 -3.38 2.53
N PHE A 386 -4.08 -4.33 1.84
CA PHE A 386 -2.82 -4.10 1.13
C PHE A 386 -3.02 -4.34 -0.36
N ILE A 387 -2.78 -3.31 -1.16
CA ILE A 387 -3.02 -3.30 -2.61
C ILE A 387 -1.67 -3.05 -3.30
N PRO A 388 -1.06 -4.08 -3.92
CA PRO A 388 0.13 -3.87 -4.74
C PRO A 388 -0.26 -3.15 -6.04
N ILE A 389 0.41 -2.03 -6.34
CA ILE A 389 0.20 -1.26 -7.56
C ILE A 389 1.23 -1.73 -8.59
N ASN A 390 0.87 -2.76 -9.33
CA ASN A 390 1.69 -3.35 -10.38
C ASN A 390 0.87 -3.48 -11.67
N PRO A 391 1.02 -2.55 -12.64
CA PRO A 391 0.31 -2.65 -13.91
C PRO A 391 0.89 -3.76 -14.83
N GLY A 392 1.94 -4.45 -14.38
CA GLY A 392 2.60 -5.50 -15.10
C GLY A 392 3.50 -4.98 -16.21
N TYR A 393 3.42 -5.58 -17.41
CA TYR A 393 4.24 -5.14 -18.55
C TYR A 393 3.95 -3.69 -18.98
N ASP A 394 2.75 -3.19 -18.71
CA ASP A 394 2.37 -1.80 -18.94
C ASP A 394 3.20 -0.80 -18.13
N PHE A 395 3.89 -1.25 -17.07
CA PHE A 395 4.86 -0.43 -16.33
C PHE A 395 5.98 0.10 -17.23
N LEU A 396 6.33 -0.66 -18.27
CA LEU A 396 7.39 -0.38 -19.23
C LEU A 396 6.89 0.37 -20.46
N LYS A 397 5.62 0.82 -20.49
CA LYS A 397 5.02 1.48 -21.65
C LYS A 397 4.50 2.85 -21.30
N LEU A 398 4.65 3.77 -22.25
CA LEU A 398 4.02 5.08 -22.20
C LEU A 398 2.50 4.95 -22.40
N ALA A 399 1.75 5.77 -21.70
CA ALA A 399 0.31 5.89 -21.84
C ALA A 399 -0.12 7.31 -21.49
N SER A 400 -0.91 7.92 -22.38
CA SER A 400 -1.47 9.23 -22.10
C SER A 400 -2.48 9.14 -20.96
N ASP A 401 -2.48 10.22 -20.22
CA ASP A 401 -3.19 10.35 -18.96
C ASP A 401 -4.25 11.48 -19.07
N GLY A 402 -4.44 12.00 -20.29
CA GLY A 402 -5.30 13.15 -20.59
C GLY A 402 -4.64 14.49 -20.29
N LEU A 403 -5.42 15.56 -20.44
CA LEU A 403 -5.07 16.89 -19.93
C LEU A 403 -5.45 16.99 -18.44
N ASP A 404 -4.80 17.90 -17.70
CA ASP A 404 -5.06 18.06 -16.26
C ASP A 404 -6.53 18.41 -15.95
N ASN A 405 -7.20 19.16 -16.82
CA ASN A 405 -8.61 19.53 -16.66
C ASN A 405 -9.60 18.38 -16.97
N GLU A 406 -9.13 17.23 -17.46
CA GLU A 406 -9.94 16.04 -17.67
C GLU A 406 -9.95 15.13 -16.43
N ARG A 407 -9.19 15.48 -15.40
CA ARG A 407 -9.00 14.69 -14.17
C ARG A 407 -9.30 15.53 -12.93
N ILE A 408 -9.65 14.86 -11.84
CA ILE A 408 -9.82 15.52 -10.53
C ILE A 408 -8.48 15.65 -9.84
N SER A 409 -7.66 14.59 -9.84
CA SER A 409 -6.31 14.63 -9.29
C SER A 409 -5.32 15.31 -10.24
N PRO A 410 -4.40 16.16 -9.73
CA PRO A 410 -3.33 16.73 -10.55
C PRO A 410 -2.32 15.66 -11.01
N THR A 411 -2.16 14.57 -10.25
CA THR A 411 -1.34 13.43 -10.67
C THR A 411 -2.22 12.39 -11.37
N GLY A 412 -1.84 12.04 -12.60
CA GLY A 412 -2.54 11.03 -13.37
C GLY A 412 -2.26 9.60 -12.92
N TRP A 413 -3.18 8.68 -13.22
CA TRP A 413 -3.03 7.27 -12.83
C TRP A 413 -1.84 6.60 -13.54
N ASN A 414 -1.64 6.84 -14.83
CA ASN A 414 -0.51 6.24 -15.56
C ASN A 414 0.83 6.83 -15.12
N GLU A 415 0.89 8.14 -14.84
CA GLU A 415 2.06 8.79 -14.23
C GLU A 415 2.39 8.18 -12.86
N TYR A 416 1.36 7.88 -12.07
CA TYR A 416 1.52 7.29 -10.75
C TYR A 416 2.00 5.83 -10.78
N CYS A 417 1.42 5.01 -11.66
CA CYS A 417 1.65 3.56 -11.64
C CYS A 417 2.68 3.04 -12.65
N ARG A 418 3.03 3.79 -13.70
CA ARG A 418 3.94 3.33 -14.78
C ARG A 418 5.29 4.03 -14.69
N GLY A 419 6.36 3.24 -14.56
CA GLY A 419 7.72 3.77 -14.50
C GLY A 419 8.17 4.47 -15.78
N ALA A 420 7.67 4.04 -16.95
CA ALA A 420 8.00 4.70 -18.22
C ALA A 420 7.55 6.19 -18.25
N GLU A 421 6.43 6.53 -17.61
CA GLU A 421 5.97 7.92 -17.54
C GLU A 421 6.83 8.77 -16.62
N GLN A 422 7.28 8.19 -15.49
CA GLN A 422 8.13 8.83 -14.49
C GLN A 422 9.56 9.13 -14.97
N ALA A 423 9.99 8.50 -16.07
CA ALA A 423 11.32 8.69 -16.63
C ALA A 423 11.60 10.13 -17.07
N ARG A 424 12.68 10.70 -16.53
CA ARG A 424 13.12 12.07 -16.78
C ARG A 424 13.82 12.19 -18.12
N MET A 425 14.68 11.24 -18.46
CA MET A 425 15.28 11.10 -19.78
C MET A 425 14.60 9.98 -20.57
N ARG A 426 14.45 10.18 -21.88
CA ARG A 426 13.91 9.15 -22.77
C ARG A 426 14.75 9.05 -24.05
N VAL A 427 15.01 7.84 -24.50
CA VAL A 427 15.62 7.54 -25.80
C VAL A 427 14.56 6.83 -26.63
N GLU A 428 13.99 7.58 -27.57
CA GLU A 428 13.03 7.08 -28.54
C GLU A 428 13.79 6.69 -29.80
N ILE A 429 13.84 5.39 -30.12
CA ILE A 429 14.52 4.91 -31.32
C ILE A 429 13.56 5.06 -32.50
N ARG A 430 13.99 5.80 -33.53
CA ARG A 430 13.12 6.25 -34.63
C ARG A 430 13.42 5.60 -35.97
N GLU A 431 14.66 5.22 -36.20
CA GLU A 431 15.06 4.61 -37.48
C GLU A 431 16.11 3.53 -37.23
N MET A 432 15.91 2.38 -37.87
CA MET A 432 16.87 1.28 -37.95
C MET A 432 17.49 1.27 -39.34
N PHE A 433 18.62 0.57 -39.50
CA PHE A 433 19.26 0.41 -40.79
C PHE A 433 18.29 -0.21 -41.83
N ASP A 434 17.59 -1.28 -41.46
CA ASP A 434 16.42 -1.79 -42.18
C ASP A 434 15.52 -2.65 -41.24
N VAL A 435 14.50 -3.31 -41.78
CA VAL A 435 13.55 -4.13 -41.00
C VAL A 435 14.14 -5.46 -40.53
N ASP A 436 15.14 -6.01 -41.22
CA ASP A 436 15.77 -7.28 -40.88
C ASP A 436 16.99 -7.06 -39.97
N ASP A 437 17.65 -5.92 -40.11
CA ASP A 437 18.81 -5.46 -39.34
C ASP A 437 18.42 -4.31 -38.42
N GLN A 438 17.96 -4.67 -37.22
CA GLN A 438 17.48 -3.76 -36.18
C GLN A 438 18.62 -2.94 -35.50
N VAL A 439 19.61 -2.47 -36.25
CA VAL A 439 20.66 -1.54 -35.76
C VAL A 439 20.14 -0.10 -35.83
N PRO A 440 20.07 0.63 -34.70
CA PRO A 440 19.61 2.02 -34.69
C PRO A 440 20.54 2.95 -35.50
N VAL A 441 19.96 3.74 -36.38
CA VAL A 441 20.66 4.80 -37.14
C VAL A 441 20.18 6.20 -36.76
N SER A 442 19.00 6.32 -36.16
CA SER A 442 18.48 7.58 -35.62
C SER A 442 17.66 7.37 -34.35
N PHE A 443 17.86 8.24 -33.37
CA PHE A 443 17.06 8.27 -32.14
C PHE A 443 16.84 9.72 -31.67
N ARG A 444 15.82 9.90 -30.84
CA ARG A 444 15.51 11.16 -30.17
C ARG A 444 15.80 11.03 -28.68
N PHE A 445 16.60 11.95 -28.16
CA PHE A 445 16.89 12.05 -26.74
C PHE A 445 16.04 13.15 -26.10
N HIS A 446 15.16 12.78 -25.18
CA HIS A 446 14.41 13.71 -24.34
C HIS A 446 15.11 13.91 -22.99
N TYR A 447 15.11 15.14 -22.49
CA TYR A 447 15.67 15.49 -21.18
C TYR A 447 14.88 16.66 -20.56
N PHE A 448 15.03 16.87 -19.26
CA PHE A 448 14.50 18.04 -18.57
C PHE A 448 15.52 19.18 -18.52
N THR A 449 15.04 20.41 -18.68
CA THR A 449 15.82 21.63 -18.47
C THR A 449 15.81 22.07 -17.01
N ASN A 450 16.63 23.06 -16.67
CA ASN A 450 16.62 23.68 -15.34
C ASN A 450 15.28 24.33 -14.95
N SER A 451 14.38 24.59 -15.91
CA SER A 451 13.02 25.07 -15.67
C SER A 451 11.99 23.95 -15.52
N ASN A 452 12.44 22.69 -15.39
CA ASN A 452 11.60 21.50 -15.32
C ASN A 452 10.69 21.34 -16.56
N SER A 453 11.15 21.78 -17.72
CA SER A 453 10.48 21.59 -19.01
C SER A 453 11.16 20.48 -19.79
N ARG A 454 10.39 19.61 -20.46
CA ARG A 454 10.96 18.54 -21.28
C ARG A 454 11.30 19.06 -22.68
N GLU A 455 12.55 18.90 -23.09
CA GLU A 455 13.07 19.20 -24.43
C GLU A 455 13.59 17.91 -25.10
N TYR A 456 13.98 18.01 -26.37
CA TYR A 456 14.55 16.89 -27.10
C TYR A 456 15.62 17.31 -28.12
N ILE A 457 16.52 16.38 -28.44
CA ILE A 457 17.51 16.48 -29.52
C ILE A 457 17.43 15.22 -30.37
N ASP A 458 17.39 15.38 -31.69
CA ASP A 458 17.45 14.29 -32.66
C ASP A 458 18.91 13.98 -33.00
N TYR A 459 19.30 12.71 -32.91
CA TYR A 459 20.63 12.20 -33.20
C TYR A 459 20.58 11.21 -34.36
N THR A 460 21.37 11.47 -35.40
CA THR A 460 21.44 10.64 -36.61
C THR A 460 22.90 10.28 -36.90
N ARG A 461 23.12 8.99 -37.17
CA ARG A 461 24.44 8.42 -37.45
C ARG A 461 25.08 9.12 -38.66
N GLY A 462 26.35 9.50 -38.52
CA GLY A 462 27.10 10.20 -39.58
C GLY A 462 26.78 11.69 -39.73
N ILE A 463 25.87 12.25 -38.92
CA ILE A 463 25.56 13.69 -38.89
C ILE A 463 26.02 14.30 -37.56
N ASN A 464 25.36 13.93 -36.47
CA ASN A 464 25.60 14.45 -35.12
C ASN A 464 25.67 13.35 -34.05
N TRP A 465 25.56 12.08 -34.46
CA TRP A 465 25.80 10.92 -33.60
C TRP A 465 27.13 10.25 -33.99
N PRO A 466 28.25 10.64 -33.35
CA PRO A 466 29.57 10.07 -33.64
C PRO A 466 29.67 8.62 -33.17
N SER A 467 30.28 7.78 -33.99
CA SER A 467 30.73 6.45 -33.59
C SER A 467 31.89 6.53 -32.59
N GLU A 468 32.15 5.47 -31.84
CA GLU A 468 33.16 5.41 -30.77
C GLU A 468 34.56 5.86 -31.23
N ILE A 469 34.92 5.64 -32.51
CA ILE A 469 36.23 5.99 -33.08
C ILE A 469 36.31 7.42 -33.64
N GLU A 470 35.17 8.09 -33.81
CA GLU A 470 35.11 9.47 -34.31
C GLU A 470 35.37 10.49 -33.19
N SER A 471 35.73 11.71 -33.57
CA SER A 471 35.97 12.78 -32.59
C SER A 471 34.71 13.05 -31.77
N GLY A 472 34.84 13.00 -30.44
CA GLY A 472 33.71 13.14 -29.52
C GLY A 472 32.92 11.84 -29.25
N GLY A 473 33.14 10.78 -30.04
CA GLY A 473 32.47 9.49 -29.88
C GLY A 473 32.68 8.84 -28.52
N GLY A 474 33.93 8.81 -28.05
CA GLY A 474 34.29 8.30 -26.73
C GLY A 474 33.77 9.11 -25.53
N LEU A 475 33.15 10.27 -25.76
CA LEU A 475 32.45 11.05 -24.73
C LEU A 475 30.93 10.93 -24.84
N PHE A 476 30.43 10.38 -25.95
CA PHE A 476 29.00 10.26 -26.19
C PHE A 476 28.45 9.01 -25.46
N PRO A 477 27.33 9.11 -24.73
CA PRO A 477 26.85 8.02 -23.89
C PRO A 477 26.19 6.87 -24.67
N PHE A 478 25.68 7.11 -25.88
CA PHE A 478 24.96 6.10 -26.66
C PHE A 478 25.78 5.60 -27.84
N GLN A 479 26.01 4.29 -27.95
CA GLN A 479 26.70 3.66 -29.08
C GLN A 479 25.92 2.46 -29.60
N THR A 480 26.28 1.94 -30.77
CA THR A 480 25.71 0.69 -31.31
C THR A 480 26.82 -0.34 -31.44
N ASP A 481 26.52 -1.59 -31.10
CA ASP A 481 27.47 -2.70 -31.16
C ASP A 481 26.73 -4.00 -31.50
N THR A 482 27.48 -5.04 -31.85
CA THR A 482 26.94 -6.39 -32.05
C THR A 482 27.66 -7.32 -31.07
N LEU A 483 26.90 -7.95 -30.18
CA LEU A 483 27.43 -8.85 -29.16
C LEU A 483 27.97 -10.15 -29.78
N GLU A 484 28.76 -10.92 -29.02
CA GLU A 484 29.31 -12.20 -29.48
C GLU A 484 28.24 -13.24 -29.84
N ASN A 485 27.06 -13.14 -29.21
CA ASN A 485 25.89 -13.96 -29.55
C ASN A 485 25.17 -13.50 -30.83
N GLY A 486 25.71 -12.52 -31.56
CA GLY A 486 25.18 -12.01 -32.82
C GLY A 486 24.05 -10.99 -32.67
N ARG A 487 23.64 -10.64 -31.45
CA ARG A 487 22.56 -9.67 -31.21
C ARG A 487 23.06 -8.24 -31.38
N ASN A 488 22.27 -7.43 -32.09
CA ASN A 488 22.48 -6.00 -32.18
C ASN A 488 22.04 -5.31 -30.89
N VAL A 489 22.86 -4.39 -30.39
CA VAL A 489 22.59 -3.68 -29.13
C VAL A 489 22.78 -2.18 -29.24
N LEU A 490 21.94 -1.45 -28.53
CA LEU A 490 22.21 -0.07 -28.13
C LEU A 490 23.00 -0.09 -26.83
N VAL A 491 24.25 0.36 -26.89
CA VAL A 491 25.16 0.49 -25.75
C VAL A 491 24.86 1.81 -25.03
N VAL A 492 24.61 1.74 -23.73
CA VAL A 492 24.49 2.90 -22.84
C VAL A 492 25.69 2.93 -21.91
N ASN A 493 26.55 3.94 -22.10
CA ASN A 493 27.70 4.23 -21.24
C ASN A 493 27.27 5.16 -20.11
N VAL A 494 26.95 4.60 -18.94
CA VAL A 494 26.34 5.36 -17.83
C VAL A 494 27.32 6.38 -17.25
N ASN A 495 28.61 6.05 -17.15
CA ASN A 495 29.66 6.98 -16.71
C ASN A 495 29.81 8.24 -17.56
N ARG A 496 29.37 8.23 -18.82
CA ARG A 496 29.45 9.39 -19.73
C ARG A 496 28.21 10.30 -19.63
N MET A 497 27.14 9.82 -18.99
CA MET A 497 25.84 10.49 -19.02
C MET A 497 25.84 11.85 -18.30
N ALA A 498 26.43 11.92 -17.10
CA ALA A 498 26.46 13.15 -16.31
C ALA A 498 27.22 14.27 -17.04
N ASP A 499 28.44 13.97 -17.51
CA ASP A 499 29.25 14.90 -18.28
C ASP A 499 28.56 15.30 -19.60
N PHE A 500 27.87 14.35 -20.25
CA PHE A 500 27.12 14.63 -21.47
C PHE A 500 25.96 15.62 -21.24
N LEU A 501 25.20 15.47 -20.15
CA LEU A 501 24.12 16.40 -19.80
C LEU A 501 24.66 17.83 -19.63
N ASP A 502 25.85 17.99 -19.05
CA ASP A 502 26.49 19.30 -18.88
C ASP A 502 26.92 19.94 -20.22
N THR A 503 27.07 19.15 -21.29
CA THR A 503 27.33 19.68 -22.65
C THR A 503 26.09 20.21 -23.35
N ILE A 504 24.89 19.82 -22.90
CA ILE A 504 23.63 20.23 -23.52
C ILE A 504 23.18 21.59 -22.96
N PRO A 505 22.96 22.61 -23.81
CA PRO A 505 22.49 23.91 -23.34
C PRO A 505 21.17 23.80 -22.57
N ASN A 506 21.11 24.44 -21.39
CA ASN A 506 19.94 24.50 -20.50
C ASN A 506 19.45 23.17 -19.91
N ALA A 507 20.09 22.04 -20.22
CA ALA A 507 19.77 20.77 -19.57
C ALA A 507 19.99 20.89 -18.06
N ALA A 508 19.10 20.26 -17.30
CA ALA A 508 19.34 20.05 -15.88
C ALA A 508 20.39 18.95 -15.69
N GLY A 509 21.16 19.04 -14.60
CA GLY A 509 22.15 18.04 -14.27
C GLY A 509 21.55 16.69 -13.84
N SER A 510 22.44 15.78 -13.42
CA SER A 510 22.12 14.42 -12.99
C SER A 510 21.22 14.32 -11.75
N SER A 511 20.99 15.41 -11.01
CA SER A 511 20.05 15.43 -9.87
C SER A 511 18.58 15.44 -10.30
N VAL A 512 18.30 15.96 -11.50
CA VAL A 512 16.96 16.01 -12.12
C VAL A 512 16.85 14.96 -13.23
N ASN A 513 17.84 14.89 -14.11
CA ASN A 513 17.91 13.90 -15.18
C ASN A 513 18.55 12.61 -14.66
N ASN A 514 17.82 11.94 -13.77
CA ASN A 514 18.29 10.80 -12.97
C ASN A 514 17.59 9.47 -13.33
N SER A 515 16.85 9.44 -14.43
CA SER A 515 16.17 8.23 -14.90
C SER A 515 16.16 8.17 -16.42
N LEU A 516 16.37 7.00 -16.99
CA LEU A 516 16.47 6.77 -18.43
C LEU A 516 15.49 5.69 -18.88
N TYR A 517 14.60 6.03 -19.81
CA TYR A 517 13.73 5.08 -20.48
C TYR A 517 14.13 4.92 -21.94
N LEU A 518 14.43 3.69 -22.38
CA LEU A 518 14.77 3.38 -23.77
C LEU A 518 13.65 2.55 -24.39
N TYR A 519 13.20 2.95 -25.57
CA TYR A 519 12.14 2.22 -26.26
C TYR A 519 12.20 2.40 -27.77
N PRO A 520 11.83 1.37 -28.55
CA PRO A 520 11.61 1.48 -29.98
C PRO A 520 10.25 2.11 -30.27
N ASN A 521 10.24 3.15 -31.11
CA ASN A 521 8.98 3.69 -31.63
C ASN A 521 8.49 2.81 -32.78
N SER A 522 7.62 1.84 -32.47
CA SER A 522 7.06 0.89 -33.44
C SER A 522 6.10 1.52 -34.46
N ASP A 523 5.77 2.81 -34.35
CA ASP A 523 5.00 3.53 -35.37
C ASP A 523 5.87 3.88 -36.59
N GLU A 524 7.20 3.80 -36.46
CA GLU A 524 8.16 4.06 -37.53
C GLU A 524 8.40 2.80 -38.39
N ALA A 525 8.51 2.98 -39.72
CA ALA A 525 8.43 1.88 -40.68
C ALA A 525 9.55 0.82 -40.58
N THR A 526 10.73 1.19 -40.07
CA THR A 526 11.90 0.29 -39.94
C THR A 526 12.02 -0.32 -38.55
N VAL A 527 11.24 0.15 -37.57
CA VAL A 527 11.40 -0.19 -36.15
C VAL A 527 10.41 -1.29 -35.78
N ILE A 528 10.93 -2.43 -35.30
CA ILE A 528 10.10 -3.55 -34.85
C ILE A 528 9.98 -3.52 -33.33
N ALA A 529 8.76 -3.74 -32.82
CA ALA A 529 8.52 -3.89 -31.39
C ALA A 529 9.19 -5.18 -30.87
N PRO A 530 9.92 -5.14 -29.75
CA PRO A 530 10.67 -6.29 -29.24
C PRO A 530 9.71 -7.39 -28.78
N SER A 531 10.09 -8.64 -29.03
CA SER A 531 9.32 -9.81 -28.60
C SER A 531 9.58 -10.11 -27.12
N ILE A 532 8.62 -10.77 -26.46
CA ILE A 532 8.79 -11.31 -25.10
C ILE A 532 8.36 -12.77 -25.11
N PRO A 533 9.30 -13.73 -24.96
CA PRO A 533 10.75 -13.57 -24.83
C PRO A 533 11.42 -12.95 -26.07
N SER A 534 12.57 -12.28 -25.88
CA SER A 534 13.27 -11.58 -26.97
C SER A 534 13.92 -12.55 -27.96
N LEU A 535 13.65 -12.33 -29.25
CA LEU A 535 14.25 -13.04 -30.38
C LEU A 535 15.66 -12.52 -30.68
N GLU A 536 16.50 -13.31 -31.34
CA GLU A 536 17.88 -12.92 -31.69
C GLU A 536 17.95 -11.71 -32.63
N THR A 537 16.92 -11.50 -33.45
CA THR A 537 16.78 -10.37 -34.36
C THR A 537 16.29 -9.10 -33.67
N ASP A 538 15.76 -9.20 -32.45
CA ASP A 538 15.26 -8.04 -31.72
C ASP A 538 16.45 -7.19 -31.22
N LEU A 539 16.28 -5.87 -31.28
CA LEU A 539 17.20 -4.97 -30.63
C LEU A 539 17.22 -5.21 -29.11
N ALA A 540 18.43 -5.25 -28.54
CA ALA A 540 18.63 -5.26 -27.11
C ALA A 540 19.41 -4.01 -26.63
N VAL A 541 19.49 -3.83 -25.32
CA VAL A 541 20.27 -2.76 -24.68
C VAL A 541 21.38 -3.39 -23.86
N THR A 542 22.57 -2.80 -23.89
CA THR A 542 23.65 -3.19 -22.98
C THR A 542 24.15 -2.01 -22.16
N LEU A 543 24.41 -2.24 -20.88
CA LEU A 543 24.97 -1.25 -19.95
C LEU A 543 26.46 -1.44 -19.80
N ARG A 544 27.19 -0.37 -20.11
CA ARG A 544 28.64 -0.23 -19.91
C ARG A 544 28.91 1.05 -19.10
N GLY A 545 30.11 1.17 -18.57
CA GLY A 545 30.53 2.25 -17.69
C GLY A 545 29.70 2.41 -16.41
N GLY A 546 29.10 1.33 -15.89
CA GLY A 546 28.13 1.40 -14.80
C GLY A 546 28.73 1.42 -13.38
N LYS A 547 30.05 1.26 -13.25
CA LYS A 547 30.68 0.99 -11.95
C LYS A 547 30.47 2.09 -10.91
N ASP A 548 30.61 3.35 -11.33
CA ASP A 548 30.52 4.51 -10.45
C ASP A 548 29.27 5.34 -10.80
N LEU A 549 28.29 5.35 -9.90
CA LEU A 549 27.06 6.15 -10.02
C LEU A 549 27.04 7.35 -9.05
N THR A 550 28.16 7.70 -8.42
CA THR A 550 28.21 8.75 -7.39
C THR A 550 27.84 10.14 -7.91
N ALA A 551 27.88 10.36 -9.23
CA ALA A 551 27.36 11.56 -9.88
C ALA A 551 25.83 11.70 -9.79
N PHE A 552 25.09 10.62 -9.57
CA PHE A 552 23.63 10.59 -9.44
C PHE A 552 23.23 10.62 -7.97
N THR A 553 23.32 11.79 -7.33
CA THR A 553 23.12 11.95 -5.88
C THR A 553 21.69 11.66 -5.40
N THR A 554 20.72 11.66 -6.30
CA THR A 554 19.31 11.29 -6.05
C THR A 554 18.97 9.88 -6.54
N GLY A 555 19.99 9.08 -6.88
CA GLY A 555 19.85 7.74 -7.47
C GLY A 555 19.76 7.75 -8.98
N PHE A 556 19.78 6.56 -9.58
CA PHE A 556 19.63 6.36 -11.02
C PHE A 556 18.61 5.26 -11.31
N SER A 557 17.72 5.47 -12.27
CA SER A 557 16.77 4.45 -12.71
C SER A 557 16.89 4.20 -14.21
N ILE A 558 16.84 2.94 -14.62
CA ILE A 558 16.78 2.58 -16.03
C ILE A 558 15.60 1.66 -16.32
N LEU A 559 14.91 1.97 -17.41
CA LEU A 559 13.75 1.24 -17.88
C LEU A 559 13.89 0.99 -19.37
N THR A 560 13.50 -0.20 -19.81
CA THR A 560 13.43 -0.54 -21.22
C THR A 560 12.40 -1.63 -21.44
N ASP A 561 11.70 -1.58 -22.56
CA ASP A 561 10.83 -2.66 -23.03
C ASP A 561 11.59 -3.73 -23.84
N MET A 562 12.90 -3.55 -24.03
CA MET A 562 13.83 -4.48 -24.66
C MET A 562 14.58 -5.33 -23.62
N ARG A 563 15.23 -6.42 -24.07
CA ARG A 563 16.17 -7.20 -23.24
C ARG A 563 17.37 -6.35 -22.84
N LEU A 564 17.78 -6.43 -21.58
CA LEU A 564 18.90 -5.68 -21.03
C LEU A 564 20.07 -6.61 -20.64
N TYR A 565 21.25 -6.29 -21.14
CA TYR A 565 22.53 -6.89 -20.75
C TYR A 565 23.26 -5.98 -19.76
N ILE A 566 23.77 -6.55 -18.68
CA ILE A 566 24.66 -5.89 -17.72
C ILE A 566 26.06 -6.40 -17.98
N ALA A 567 26.86 -5.61 -18.71
CA ALA A 567 28.15 -6.08 -19.24
C ALA A 567 29.23 -6.22 -18.17
N GLU A 568 29.25 -5.30 -17.20
CA GLU A 568 30.29 -5.18 -16.19
C GLU A 568 29.72 -4.78 -14.81
N SER A 569 30.60 -4.53 -13.84
CA SER A 569 30.21 -4.06 -12.51
C SER A 569 29.31 -2.82 -12.59
N LEU A 570 28.22 -2.84 -11.84
CA LEU A 570 27.21 -1.80 -11.82
C LEU A 570 27.00 -1.32 -10.37
N ASN A 571 27.21 -0.03 -10.13
CA ASN A 571 27.06 0.62 -8.82
C ASN A 571 27.89 -0.02 -7.68
N ASP A 572 29.19 -0.15 -7.90
CA ASP A 572 30.16 -0.80 -7.01
C ASP A 572 31.12 0.22 -6.33
N VAL A 573 30.76 1.51 -6.35
CA VAL A 573 31.52 2.58 -5.68
C VAL A 573 30.65 3.22 -4.61
N ALA A 574 31.10 3.11 -3.35
CA ALA A 574 30.43 3.73 -2.22
C ALA A 574 30.56 5.26 -2.27
N ALA A 575 29.45 5.94 -1.98
CA ALA A 575 29.34 7.37 -1.75
C ALA A 575 29.17 7.67 -0.26
N THR A 576 29.23 8.95 0.10
CA THR A 576 28.88 9.41 1.45
C THR A 576 27.37 9.34 1.64
N PRO A 577 26.85 8.70 2.72
CA PRO A 577 25.43 8.75 3.03
C PRO A 577 24.90 10.19 3.07
N PRO A 578 23.73 10.50 2.46
CA PRO A 578 23.15 11.82 2.50
C PRO A 578 22.90 12.29 3.93
N VAL A 579 23.10 13.59 4.19
CA VAL A 579 22.83 14.19 5.50
C VAL A 579 21.35 14.00 5.85
N ASN A 580 21.05 13.79 7.14
CA ASN A 580 19.70 13.56 7.66
C ASN A 580 18.99 12.31 7.14
N SER A 581 19.67 11.39 6.45
CA SER A 581 19.12 10.12 5.95
C SER A 581 18.78 9.10 7.05
N ASN A 582 19.16 9.36 8.31
CA ASN A 582 19.05 8.40 9.42
C ASN A 582 19.90 7.11 9.22
N LEU A 583 20.81 7.10 8.23
CA LEU A 583 21.77 6.02 8.04
C LEU A 583 22.98 6.20 8.99
N PRO A 584 23.58 5.12 9.51
CA PRO A 584 24.76 5.21 10.37
C PRO A 584 25.92 5.93 9.68
N ALA A 585 26.56 6.86 10.40
CA ALA A 585 27.73 7.58 9.87
C ALA A 585 28.87 6.60 9.56
N GLY A 586 29.40 6.65 8.33
CA GLY A 586 30.47 5.77 7.86
C GLY A 586 29.99 4.38 7.41
N SER A 587 28.67 4.17 7.27
CA SER A 587 28.14 3.00 6.56
C SER A 587 28.40 3.11 5.05
N ASP A 588 28.56 1.95 4.39
CA ASP A 588 28.67 1.89 2.94
C ASP A 588 27.31 2.26 2.31
N TYR A 589 27.26 3.41 1.66
CA TYR A 589 26.10 3.88 0.92
C TYR A 589 26.41 3.86 -0.57
N TYR A 590 25.55 3.21 -1.35
CA TYR A 590 25.62 3.24 -2.81
C TYR A 590 24.42 4.04 -3.32
N PRO A 591 24.60 4.96 -4.29
CA PRO A 591 23.47 5.69 -4.88
C PRO A 591 22.36 4.71 -5.31
N PRO A 592 21.09 4.97 -4.99
CA PRO A 592 20.06 3.97 -5.21
C PRO A 592 19.84 3.73 -6.71
N LEU A 593 19.79 2.47 -7.10
CA LEU A 593 19.66 2.03 -8.49
C LEU A 593 18.40 1.19 -8.67
N SER A 594 17.59 1.47 -9.70
CA SER A 594 16.54 0.56 -10.14
C SER A 594 16.62 0.23 -11.62
N ILE A 595 16.31 -1.03 -11.95
CA ILE A 595 16.37 -1.57 -13.30
C ILE A 595 15.06 -2.32 -13.59
N PHE A 596 14.30 -1.83 -14.55
CA PHE A 596 13.06 -2.47 -15.02
C PHE A 596 13.18 -2.84 -16.51
N THR A 597 12.99 -4.12 -16.81
CA THR A 597 13.08 -4.68 -18.16
C THR A 597 12.32 -6.01 -18.18
N PRO A 598 11.78 -6.46 -19.33
CA PRO A 598 11.20 -7.79 -19.44
C PRO A 598 12.22 -8.91 -19.18
N GLU A 599 13.49 -8.71 -19.58
CA GLU A 599 14.54 -9.73 -19.48
C GLU A 599 15.88 -9.11 -19.12
N LYS A 600 16.49 -9.61 -18.03
CA LYS A 600 17.85 -9.24 -17.61
C LYS A 600 18.83 -10.36 -17.96
N ARG A 601 20.01 -9.99 -18.43
CA ARG A 601 21.14 -10.90 -18.71
C ARG A 601 22.42 -10.36 -18.10
N PHE A 602 23.22 -11.25 -17.53
CA PHE A 602 24.51 -10.91 -16.93
C PHE A 602 25.65 -11.27 -17.88
N GLY A 603 26.54 -10.31 -18.13
CA GLY A 603 27.63 -10.41 -19.09
C GLY A 603 27.18 -10.16 -20.55
N GLU A 604 28.16 -10.04 -21.43
CA GLU A 604 28.00 -9.92 -22.89
C GLU A 604 28.55 -11.14 -23.66
N VAL A 605 29.30 -11.99 -22.96
CA VAL A 605 30.05 -13.14 -23.50
C VAL A 605 29.34 -14.44 -23.14
N GLY A 606 29.41 -15.43 -24.02
CA GLY A 606 28.62 -16.67 -23.94
C GLY A 606 28.89 -17.60 -22.75
N VAL A 607 29.78 -17.27 -21.81
CA VAL A 607 29.88 -17.98 -20.51
C VAL A 607 30.14 -16.94 -19.42
N VAL A 608 29.27 -16.87 -18.42
CA VAL A 608 29.49 -16.04 -17.23
C VAL A 608 30.58 -16.68 -16.39
N ASN A 609 31.83 -16.24 -16.56
CA ASN A 609 32.96 -16.69 -15.76
C ASN A 609 33.25 -15.78 -14.55
N THR A 610 32.47 -14.71 -14.38
CA THR A 610 32.65 -13.73 -13.29
C THR A 610 31.52 -13.89 -12.28
N PRO A 611 31.83 -13.99 -10.97
CA PRO A 611 30.81 -14.08 -9.94
C PRO A 611 29.83 -12.91 -9.99
N VAL A 612 28.54 -13.22 -9.94
CA VAL A 612 27.44 -12.25 -9.84
C VAL A 612 27.15 -12.03 -8.36
N ASN A 613 27.64 -10.91 -7.83
CA ASN A 613 27.31 -10.44 -6.48
C ASN A 613 26.15 -9.44 -6.60
N LEU A 614 25.00 -9.78 -6.01
CA LEU A 614 23.82 -8.94 -6.02
C LEU A 614 23.52 -8.49 -4.59
N ARG A 615 23.39 -7.18 -4.39
CA ARG A 615 22.94 -6.58 -3.13
C ARG A 615 21.75 -5.67 -3.38
N GLY A 616 20.69 -5.80 -2.59
CA GLY A 616 19.49 -4.96 -2.71
C GLY A 616 18.19 -5.76 -2.77
N GLN A 617 17.33 -5.45 -3.75
CA GLN A 617 15.96 -5.96 -3.82
C GLN A 617 15.66 -6.56 -5.18
N ILE A 618 14.81 -7.59 -5.21
CA ILE A 618 14.32 -8.20 -6.44
C ILE A 618 12.81 -8.29 -6.40
N SER A 619 12.16 -7.76 -7.43
CA SER A 619 10.71 -7.81 -7.60
C SER A 619 10.32 -8.23 -9.01
N SER A 620 9.04 -8.54 -9.21
CA SER A 620 8.49 -9.00 -10.48
C SER A 620 7.37 -8.10 -10.98
N LEU A 621 7.41 -7.79 -12.29
CA LEU A 621 6.30 -7.17 -13.04
C LEU A 621 5.32 -8.21 -13.59
N LYS A 622 5.45 -9.50 -13.23
CA LYS A 622 4.43 -10.48 -13.62
C LYS A 622 3.15 -10.20 -12.83
N THR A 623 2.00 -10.41 -13.47
CA THR A 623 0.66 -10.22 -12.88
C THR A 623 -0.29 -11.40 -13.14
N SER A 624 0.10 -12.36 -13.99
CA SER A 624 -0.74 -13.53 -14.28
C SER A 624 -0.79 -14.49 -13.10
N ALA A 625 -1.99 -14.99 -12.78
CA ALA A 625 -2.18 -15.97 -11.72
C ALA A 625 -1.50 -17.33 -11.99
N SER A 626 -1.21 -17.63 -13.27
CA SER A 626 -0.49 -18.85 -13.67
C SER A 626 1.02 -18.71 -13.59
N ASP A 627 1.53 -17.49 -13.41
CA ASP A 627 2.96 -17.23 -13.42
C ASP A 627 3.55 -17.48 -12.04
N THR A 628 4.65 -18.24 -12.03
CA THR A 628 5.53 -18.33 -10.88
C THR A 628 6.75 -17.44 -11.10
N PHE A 629 7.08 -16.66 -10.07
CA PHE A 629 8.29 -15.87 -10.00
C PHE A 629 9.35 -16.60 -9.17
N ASN A 630 10.52 -16.81 -9.77
CA ASN A 630 11.71 -17.37 -9.14
C ASN A 630 12.79 -16.26 -9.09
N PRO A 631 13.00 -15.60 -7.94
CA PRO A 631 13.78 -14.35 -7.88
C PRO A 631 15.25 -14.50 -8.24
N LEU A 632 15.86 -15.65 -7.96
CA LEU A 632 17.30 -15.90 -8.16
C LEU A 632 17.59 -16.78 -9.37
N GLU A 633 16.62 -16.97 -10.26
CA GLU A 633 16.82 -17.66 -11.54
C GLU A 633 17.46 -16.68 -12.56
N LEU A 634 18.71 -16.33 -12.32
CA LEU A 634 19.47 -15.38 -13.13
C LEU A 634 20.04 -16.07 -14.37
N MET A 635 20.03 -15.36 -15.50
CA MET A 635 20.46 -15.88 -16.81
C MET A 635 21.69 -15.11 -17.32
N GLY A 636 22.65 -15.84 -17.89
CA GLY A 636 23.82 -15.30 -18.59
C GLY A 636 23.53 -14.91 -20.04
N ALA A 637 24.52 -14.32 -20.71
CA ALA A 637 24.34 -13.79 -22.07
C ALA A 637 23.99 -14.83 -23.16
N ASP A 638 24.30 -16.09 -22.91
CA ASP A 638 24.03 -17.29 -23.72
C ASP A 638 22.67 -17.95 -23.41
N ASP A 639 21.82 -17.29 -22.63
CA ASP A 639 20.53 -17.84 -22.18
C ASP A 639 20.69 -19.13 -21.36
N THR A 640 21.85 -19.34 -20.73
CA THR A 640 22.03 -20.37 -19.69
C THR A 640 21.90 -19.75 -18.30
N ARG A 641 21.53 -20.58 -17.32
CA ARG A 641 21.43 -20.14 -15.92
C ARG A 641 22.83 -19.86 -15.37
N VAL A 642 22.97 -18.80 -14.58
CA VAL A 642 24.19 -18.56 -13.80
C VAL A 642 24.35 -19.67 -12.76
N ASP A 643 25.52 -20.32 -12.75
CA ASP A 643 25.80 -21.41 -11.81
C ASP A 643 25.74 -20.94 -10.35
N THR A 644 25.32 -21.84 -9.46
CA THR A 644 25.04 -21.52 -8.06
C THR A 644 26.28 -21.13 -7.26
N ASP A 645 27.46 -21.62 -7.65
CA ASP A 645 28.76 -21.28 -7.06
C ASP A 645 29.28 -19.91 -7.53
N LEU A 646 28.74 -19.38 -8.62
CA LEU A 646 29.05 -18.06 -9.15
C LEU A 646 28.06 -16.97 -8.71
N MET A 647 27.08 -17.32 -7.87
CA MET A 647 26.05 -16.39 -7.41
C MET A 647 26.15 -16.16 -5.91
N ASN A 648 26.15 -14.89 -5.52
CA ASN A 648 26.04 -14.45 -4.12
C ASN A 648 24.99 -13.34 -4.05
N ALA A 649 23.98 -13.51 -3.20
CA ALA A 649 22.87 -12.55 -3.08
C ALA A 649 22.67 -12.12 -1.62
N GLU A 650 22.87 -10.83 -1.37
CA GLU A 650 22.54 -10.16 -0.10
C GLU A 650 21.28 -9.30 -0.31
N LEU A 651 20.13 -9.87 0.01
CA LEU A 651 18.85 -9.20 -0.21
C LEU A 651 18.43 -8.44 1.05
N VAL A 652 18.32 -7.12 0.93
CA VAL A 652 18.11 -6.20 2.05
C VAL A 652 16.87 -5.33 1.82
N HIS A 653 16.17 -4.99 2.89
CA HIS A 653 15.07 -4.03 2.86
C HIS A 653 15.58 -2.58 2.90
N LEU A 654 14.74 -1.60 2.51
CA LEU A 654 15.11 -0.18 2.64
C LEU A 654 14.97 0.29 4.09
N ASN A 655 15.98 1.00 4.57
CA ASN A 655 16.03 1.60 5.91
C ASN A 655 15.81 3.11 5.87
N SER A 656 16.05 3.74 4.73
CA SER A 656 15.97 5.20 4.58
C SER A 656 15.30 5.62 3.27
N PRO A 657 14.58 6.76 3.24
CA PRO A 657 14.14 7.37 1.99
C PRO A 657 15.31 7.73 1.05
N ALA A 658 16.53 7.88 1.57
CA ALA A 658 17.74 8.12 0.78
C ALA A 658 18.17 6.92 -0.09
N GLU A 659 17.69 5.72 0.25
CA GLU A 659 17.96 4.48 -0.50
C GLU A 659 16.88 4.21 -1.54
N LEU A 660 15.90 5.11 -1.69
CA LEU A 660 14.81 4.96 -2.64
C LEU A 660 15.24 5.40 -4.04
N PRO A 661 15.16 4.55 -5.07
CA PRO A 661 15.52 4.93 -6.42
C PRO A 661 14.43 5.84 -7.04
N PRO A 662 14.79 6.68 -8.03
CA PRO A 662 13.87 7.63 -8.66
C PRO A 662 12.56 7.00 -9.14
N ILE A 663 12.64 5.79 -9.67
CA ILE A 663 11.50 5.01 -10.14
C ILE A 663 11.43 3.71 -9.37
N HIS A 664 10.25 3.40 -8.84
CA HIS A 664 10.01 2.27 -7.95
C HIS A 664 8.52 1.87 -7.99
N LEU A 665 8.24 0.61 -7.66
CA LEU A 665 6.87 0.10 -7.57
C LEU A 665 6.18 0.59 -6.30
N MET A 666 4.88 0.91 -6.40
CA MET A 666 4.05 1.36 -5.28
C MET A 666 3.22 0.23 -4.72
N ASN A 667 2.92 0.32 -3.43
CA ASN A 667 1.87 -0.43 -2.78
C ASN A 667 1.06 0.51 -1.90
N TRP A 668 -0.23 0.23 -1.73
CA TRP A 668 -1.07 0.94 -0.77
C TRP A 668 -1.37 0.05 0.43
N LEU A 669 -1.00 0.51 1.62
CA LEU A 669 -1.48 -0.04 2.88
C LEU A 669 -2.58 0.88 3.39
N ILE A 670 -3.80 0.36 3.51
CA ILE A 670 -4.96 1.12 3.97
C ILE A 670 -5.31 0.66 5.38
N THR A 671 -5.41 1.61 6.31
CA THR A 671 -5.82 1.39 7.70
C THR A 671 -6.95 2.33 8.07
N ILE A 672 -7.79 1.89 9.02
CA ILE A 672 -8.75 2.75 9.70
C ILE A 672 -8.54 2.59 11.20
N GLU A 673 -8.30 3.71 11.87
CA GLU A 673 -7.98 3.80 13.30
C GLU A 673 -9.05 4.62 14.02
N GLU A 674 -9.52 4.19 15.19
CA GLU A 674 -10.41 4.98 16.06
C GLU A 674 -9.55 6.00 16.84
N ILE A 675 -10.03 7.24 16.94
CA ILE A 675 -9.44 8.31 17.75
C ILE A 675 -10.09 8.24 19.13
N HIS A 676 -9.29 8.01 20.17
CA HIS A 676 -9.74 7.86 21.55
C HIS A 676 -9.61 9.13 22.40
#